data_AF-A0AAD2GSC8-F1
#
_entry.id   AF-A0AAD2GSC8-F1
#
_cell.length_a   1.000
_cell.length_b   1.000
_cell.length_c   1.000
_cell.angle_alpha   90.00
_cell.angle_beta   90.00
_cell.angle_gamma   90.00
#
_symmetry.space_group_name_H-M   'P 1'
#
loop_
_entity.id
_entity.type
_entity.pdbx_description
1 polymer ?
#
loop_
_entity_poly.entity_id
_entity_poly.type
_entity_poly.pdbx_seq_one_letter_code
_entity_poly.pdbx_strand_id
1 'polypeptide(L)'
;MSSSFHSSPALGSGSRLRHDDSPPRSGHHSRVFSNHDDATPSCGDFKLRPASPFYLSAERDGWGSERAESSGRQLKRIFQERTQDQVRAKRQSSPAYLESTEPTSSDIGPPPKQERWDLLAQSPPLASSSHQEPPTIGSSPEPTGFPSQGWQKHAVCLDGHNAFRCVWITPQGQCGYTSKKQLVKRHIETTHLKIKGLQRYIAVLIVVSGTNTRLELLREYRKLDDSIIVRLNRETAMARDQERLSGRARETVQDRACLNLWQELVSNWKRRRQLIDYCVDVVDQSKNENQSAALNEENPRMRRAAEAAAFADQVTVHGELSVDTIVRQRSLQAGPSRHGISGAIGTRRSASRFNPLAWAQRTFLPAPKVQPGQKDTSLAKPEDSPSIFAQVAPVQTEQVTAPSTPTPEVKATAPAPAIAAAKSVRRAAAPNNSRYETVFHKQSTDPFVISHRKLNKLGRQISGQPIDYAILQMQFSNKRASVKIQELLANAKQRAVQKRKMDAPTLVVAEAWVSKRSKRSKKMVAQGRGHRGTRIKPSSSLTIVLKEGKTVEQQKVEARKRKLARIVSASVTPARADSFENTAVVRTIELGGSLVQVVTTYAVKSLEAGSQVYTIAFDDSEMEKTSWLEARIKGQTNPLPVTSRGVDATSGLHSIDITLPKAPAVDSTVSLVVETIQTHATYPWPERAGQTEQQALKYKTNLFVLSPYRTELQRTKVKTTSPTIHSYTTPKNIDSFTKDQAVTKSGSTVTYGPYRGIAPSANDEFIANYQQPIYVHYNYDYPVAEVLELKRSAEISHWGANLNIEDKIHLYNAGPKLKGHFSRLDHQLNSFYKRSSPHVIPGLTLHLPAGIHDVYFYDLNGNVSTSRLRAAPSVPKNSLANQYSLLEMKPRYPIMGGWNYSFTLGWDSPLADSASYDAASGKYIVQVPIFTTIPATVMNDVEITIILPEGAVDVDFASPFAPISSQTMTHVTYLDTVGRPAIALRYKNLTEKHAQHIYVSYRVPFSAHLKKPLAVAVAFFSVFAFALVTRRVDLRIHKK
;
A
#
# COMPACT_ATOMS: atom_id res chain seq x y z
N MET A 1 10.78 23.42 -53.80
CA MET A 1 9.47 23.61 -54.43
C MET A 1 8.62 24.31 -53.41
N SER A 2 8.68 25.65 -53.32
CA SER A 2 8.23 26.63 -54.33
C SER A 2 6.69 26.72 -54.29
N SER A 3 6.17 27.88 -53.86
CA SER A 3 5.57 28.89 -54.75
C SER A 3 4.15 28.48 -55.17
N SER A 4 3.11 28.99 -54.48
CA SER A 4 2.47 30.30 -54.70
C SER A 4 1.68 30.39 -56.02
N PHE A 5 0.42 30.83 -55.94
CA PHE A 5 -0.14 32.06 -56.54
C PHE A 5 -1.61 32.14 -56.03
N HIS A 6 -2.03 33.28 -55.46
CA HIS A 6 -2.87 34.30 -56.10
C HIS A 6 -4.22 33.81 -56.68
N SER A 7 -5.30 34.60 -56.61
CA SER A 7 -5.60 35.78 -55.77
C SER A 7 -7.03 36.23 -56.01
N SER A 8 -7.77 36.56 -54.95
CA SER A 8 -8.83 37.60 -54.98
C SER A 8 -10.04 37.36 -55.93
N PRO A 9 -11.06 38.26 -55.97
CA PRO A 9 -11.53 39.16 -54.92
C PRO A 9 -13.06 39.09 -54.65
N ALA A 10 -13.44 39.63 -53.49
CA ALA A 10 -14.57 40.55 -53.24
C ALA A 10 -16.05 40.11 -53.39
N LEU A 11 -16.85 40.72 -52.50
CA LEU A 11 -18.30 40.98 -52.55
C LEU A 11 -19.24 39.75 -52.60
N GLY A 12 -20.37 39.74 -51.90
CA GLY A 12 -20.92 40.73 -50.96
C GLY A 12 -22.43 40.55 -50.84
N SER A 13 -23.01 40.71 -49.64
CA SER A 13 -24.46 40.59 -49.46
C SER A 13 -24.96 41.49 -48.34
N GLY A 14 -26.25 41.86 -48.43
CA GLY A 14 -26.95 42.64 -47.42
C GLY A 14 -28.46 42.41 -47.49
N SER A 15 -29.14 42.65 -46.38
CA SER A 15 -30.61 42.66 -46.24
C SER A 15 -30.94 43.58 -45.05
N ARG A 16 -31.92 44.51 -45.07
CA ARG A 16 -33.37 44.38 -45.36
C ARG A 16 -34.09 43.54 -44.28
N LEU A 17 -35.15 44.00 -43.60
CA LEU A 17 -35.99 45.22 -43.72
C LEU A 17 -36.81 45.46 -42.42
N ARG A 18 -37.17 46.74 -42.14
CA ARG A 18 -38.46 47.21 -41.51
C ARG A 18 -38.80 46.77 -40.08
N HIS A 19 -39.68 47.42 -39.29
CA HIS A 19 -40.47 48.68 -39.29
C HIS A 19 -40.51 49.14 -37.79
N ASP A 20 -40.77 50.37 -37.34
CA ASP A 20 -41.11 51.68 -37.96
C ASP A 20 -40.70 52.86 -37.02
N ASP A 21 -40.94 54.11 -37.44
CA ASP A 21 -40.47 55.35 -36.80
C ASP A 21 -41.34 55.90 -35.63
N SER A 22 -40.70 56.52 -34.62
CA SER A 22 -41.06 57.87 -34.09
C SER A 22 -40.10 58.40 -32.98
N PRO A 23 -40.04 59.73 -32.72
CA PRO A 23 -38.94 60.41 -31.99
C PRO A 23 -39.42 61.25 -30.75
N PRO A 24 -38.65 62.20 -30.17
CA PRO A 24 -37.31 62.10 -29.54
C PRO A 24 -37.21 62.84 -28.15
N ARG A 25 -35.96 63.08 -27.68
CA ARG A 25 -35.50 64.18 -26.79
C ARG A 25 -35.77 64.15 -25.26
N SER A 26 -34.70 63.76 -24.53
CA SER A 26 -34.00 64.53 -23.47
C SER A 26 -34.78 65.32 -22.39
N GLY A 27 -34.56 64.99 -21.10
CA GLY A 27 -34.95 65.86 -19.97
C GLY A 27 -34.45 65.45 -18.56
N HIS A 28 -33.39 66.12 -18.08
CA HIS A 28 -33.11 66.59 -16.70
C HIS A 28 -33.22 65.73 -15.40
N HIS A 29 -32.34 66.11 -14.46
CA HIS A 29 -32.50 66.16 -12.98
C HIS A 29 -32.63 64.90 -12.08
N SER A 30 -31.46 64.35 -11.74
CA SER A 30 -30.86 64.36 -10.38
C SER A 30 -31.59 63.86 -9.10
N ARG A 31 -30.82 63.05 -8.34
CA ARG A 31 -30.61 63.04 -6.86
C ARG A 31 -31.40 62.02 -5.98
N VAL A 32 -30.68 61.59 -4.93
CA VAL A 32 -31.12 61.05 -3.60
C VAL A 32 -31.26 59.51 -3.39
N PHE A 33 -30.23 58.98 -2.70
CA PHE A 33 -30.21 57.96 -1.63
C PHE A 33 -30.43 56.43 -1.86
N SER A 34 -29.29 55.73 -1.72
CA SER A 34 -29.00 54.63 -0.76
C SER A 34 -29.44 53.16 -1.00
N ASN A 35 -28.39 52.32 -0.95
CA ASN A 35 -28.29 50.91 -0.50
C ASN A 35 -28.47 49.76 -1.50
N HIS A 36 -27.41 48.92 -1.58
CA HIS A 36 -27.34 47.48 -1.91
C HIS A 36 -28.08 47.00 -3.19
N ASP A 37 -27.42 46.50 -4.23
CA ASP A 37 -26.54 45.30 -4.21
C ASP A 37 -25.53 45.23 -5.40
N ASP A 38 -24.89 44.05 -5.57
CA ASP A 38 -23.78 43.72 -6.48
C ASP A 38 -23.93 44.12 -7.97
N ALA A 39 -22.85 44.69 -8.54
CA ALA A 39 -22.55 44.60 -9.97
C ALA A 39 -21.05 44.79 -10.27
N THR A 40 -20.51 44.01 -11.21
CA THR A 40 -19.18 44.22 -11.80
C THR A 40 -19.25 45.13 -13.04
N PRO A 41 -18.22 45.94 -13.31
CA PRO A 41 -18.01 46.53 -14.62
C PRO A 41 -16.71 46.03 -15.27
N SER A 42 -16.77 45.72 -16.58
CA SER A 42 -15.61 45.44 -17.41
C SER A 42 -15.21 46.66 -18.25
N CYS A 43 -13.94 47.04 -18.22
CA CYS A 43 -13.26 47.95 -19.14
C CYS A 43 -11.73 47.71 -19.02
N GLY A 44 -10.93 47.80 -20.08
CA GLY A 44 -11.27 48.03 -21.49
C GLY A 44 -10.07 47.75 -22.41
N ASP A 45 -10.28 47.79 -23.73
CA ASP A 45 -9.26 47.47 -24.72
C ASP A 45 -8.06 48.43 -24.74
N PHE A 46 -6.89 47.92 -25.15
CA PHE A 46 -5.92 48.73 -25.88
C PHE A 46 -5.40 48.02 -27.14
N LYS A 47 -5.44 48.73 -28.27
CA LYS A 47 -5.13 48.20 -29.60
C LYS A 47 -3.64 48.32 -29.91
N LEU A 48 -3.05 47.27 -30.48
CA LEU A 48 -1.79 47.36 -31.21
C LEU A 48 -2.02 47.73 -32.68
N ARG A 49 -1.10 48.50 -33.26
CA ARG A 49 -0.95 48.67 -34.72
C ARG A 49 0.50 48.34 -35.13
N PRO A 50 0.73 47.87 -36.37
CA PRO A 50 2.00 47.24 -36.75
C PRO A 50 2.96 48.17 -37.49
N ALA A 51 4.23 47.76 -37.55
CA ALA A 51 5.17 48.14 -38.60
C ALA A 51 5.97 46.90 -39.05
N SER A 52 6.14 46.78 -40.36
CA SER A 52 7.04 45.85 -41.09
C SER A 52 8.16 46.72 -41.75
N PRO A 53 9.07 46.28 -42.66
CA PRO A 53 9.03 45.08 -43.52
C PRO A 53 10.36 44.38 -43.94
N PHE A 54 10.20 43.27 -44.71
CA PHE A 54 11.14 42.68 -45.69
C PHE A 54 12.49 42.06 -45.19
N TYR A 55 13.28 41.28 -45.97
CA TYR A 55 13.26 40.90 -47.41
C TYR A 55 13.55 39.37 -47.63
N LEU A 56 13.48 38.90 -48.90
CA LEU A 56 13.76 37.56 -49.52
C LEU A 56 15.01 36.77 -49.00
N SER A 57 15.35 35.49 -49.32
CA SER A 57 14.93 34.37 -50.23
C SER A 57 15.64 33.05 -49.74
N ALA A 58 15.66 31.82 -50.31
CA ALA A 58 14.99 31.03 -51.38
C ALA A 58 15.29 29.52 -51.09
N GLU A 59 14.37 28.54 -51.22
CA GLU A 59 14.06 27.66 -52.38
C GLU A 59 15.15 26.66 -52.87
N ARG A 60 14.93 25.33 -52.64
CA ARG A 60 14.95 24.14 -53.58
C ARG A 60 15.11 22.81 -52.80
N ASP A 61 14.27 21.78 -53.01
CA ASP A 61 14.35 20.63 -53.97
C ASP A 61 15.41 19.57 -53.55
N GLY A 62 15.23 18.25 -53.61
CA GLY A 62 14.08 17.39 -53.96
C GLY A 62 14.55 15.91 -54.16
N TRP A 63 13.64 14.93 -54.25
CA TRP A 63 13.89 13.47 -54.47
C TRP A 63 14.66 12.73 -53.34
N GLY A 64 14.58 11.39 -53.18
CA GLY A 64 13.62 10.42 -53.73
C GLY A 64 14.18 8.98 -53.88
N SER A 65 13.50 7.96 -53.31
CA SER A 65 13.78 6.50 -53.48
C SER A 65 15.14 6.00 -52.89
N GLU A 66 15.46 4.71 -52.74
CA GLU A 66 14.70 3.46 -52.53
C GLU A 66 15.64 2.35 -51.99
N ARG A 67 15.09 1.29 -51.36
CA ARG A 67 15.73 -0.03 -51.11
C ARG A 67 17.04 -0.03 -50.27
N ALA A 68 17.65 -1.17 -49.96
CA ALA A 68 17.14 -2.40 -49.30
C ALA A 68 18.34 -3.26 -48.85
N GLU A 69 18.18 -4.06 -47.78
CA GLU A 69 19.05 -5.22 -47.43
C GLU A 69 20.56 -4.93 -47.15
N SER A 70 21.35 -5.78 -46.50
CA SER A 70 21.09 -6.84 -45.51
C SER A 70 22.31 -6.93 -44.53
N SER A 71 22.48 -8.05 -43.81
CA SER A 71 23.74 -8.70 -43.38
C SER A 71 25.05 -7.87 -43.23
N GLY A 72 25.85 -7.95 -42.16
CA GLY A 72 25.86 -8.89 -41.03
C GLY A 72 27.30 -9.33 -40.66
N ARG A 73 27.77 -9.02 -39.44
CA ARG A 73 28.96 -9.55 -38.70
C ARG A 73 30.29 -9.78 -39.48
N GLN A 74 31.40 -9.20 -38.99
CA GLN A 74 32.44 -9.92 -38.20
C GLN A 74 33.69 -9.08 -37.82
N LEU A 75 34.36 -9.54 -36.74
CA LEU A 75 35.81 -9.48 -36.40
C LEU A 75 36.63 -8.18 -36.68
N LYS A 76 37.19 -7.50 -35.67
CA LYS A 76 38.36 -7.83 -34.80
C LYS A 76 39.77 -7.61 -35.41
N ARG A 77 40.41 -6.51 -34.94
CA ARG A 77 41.73 -6.46 -34.25
C ARG A 77 43.03 -6.27 -35.09
N ILE A 78 43.93 -5.46 -34.50
CA ILE A 78 45.40 -5.31 -34.67
C ILE A 78 45.86 -4.12 -35.54
N PHE A 79 46.42 -3.08 -34.89
CA PHE A 79 47.85 -2.71 -34.99
C PHE A 79 48.25 -1.77 -33.82
N GLN A 80 49.40 -2.01 -33.19
CA GLN A 80 50.19 -0.96 -32.48
C GLN A 80 50.99 -0.19 -33.58
N GLU A 81 51.80 0.84 -33.41
CA GLU A 81 52.53 1.39 -32.28
C GLU A 81 53.09 2.76 -32.71
N ARG A 82 53.25 3.73 -31.80
CA ARG A 82 54.43 4.62 -31.82
C ARG A 82 54.65 5.34 -30.50
N THR A 83 55.87 5.15 -30.01
CA THR A 83 56.55 5.70 -28.83
C THR A 83 57.41 6.92 -29.25
N GLN A 84 58.06 7.76 -28.41
CA GLN A 84 58.18 7.84 -26.94
C GLN A 84 58.78 9.20 -26.46
N ASP A 85 58.82 9.37 -25.12
CA ASP A 85 59.82 10.11 -24.29
C ASP A 85 59.97 11.64 -24.43
N GLN A 86 60.56 12.40 -23.49
CA GLN A 86 61.14 12.14 -22.15
C GLN A 86 60.40 13.04 -21.10
N VAL A 87 60.85 13.67 -19.99
CA VAL A 87 62.16 13.91 -19.30
C VAL A 87 61.99 13.63 -17.78
N ARG A 88 63.10 13.40 -17.06
CA ARG A 88 63.20 13.08 -15.62
C ARG A 88 64.35 13.85 -14.96
N ALA A 89 64.40 14.20 -13.68
CA ALA A 89 63.44 14.25 -12.55
C ALA A 89 64.15 14.96 -11.36
N LYS A 90 63.76 14.68 -10.09
CA LYS A 90 64.29 15.18 -8.77
C LYS A 90 63.60 16.46 -8.25
N ARG A 91 63.49 16.72 -6.93
CA ARG A 91 63.73 15.91 -5.70
C ARG A 91 62.97 16.48 -4.48
N GLN A 92 62.64 15.58 -3.54
CA GLN A 92 62.61 15.73 -2.06
C GLN A 92 62.35 17.11 -1.40
N SER A 93 61.30 17.18 -0.56
CA SER A 93 61.42 17.62 0.84
C SER A 93 60.21 17.24 1.69
N SER A 94 60.41 17.12 3.00
CA SER A 94 59.42 17.09 4.09
C SER A 94 60.10 17.71 5.32
N PRO A 95 59.36 18.35 6.25
CA PRO A 95 59.13 17.67 7.54
C PRO A 95 57.83 18.08 8.29
N ALA A 96 57.60 17.39 9.42
CA ALA A 96 56.90 17.77 10.66
C ALA A 96 55.51 18.48 10.63
N TYR A 97 54.45 17.91 11.20
CA TYR A 97 54.11 17.74 12.64
C TYR A 97 53.70 19.03 13.38
N LEU A 98 52.42 19.13 13.79
CA LEU A 98 52.04 19.37 15.18
C LEU A 98 50.55 19.11 15.45
N GLU A 99 50.28 18.76 16.69
CA GLU A 99 49.24 17.88 17.23
C GLU A 99 48.18 18.65 18.03
N SER A 100 46.99 18.05 18.16
CA SER A 100 45.94 18.32 19.17
C SER A 100 45.17 19.66 19.18
N THR A 101 43.85 19.58 19.30
CA THR A 101 43.17 19.82 20.60
C THR A 101 41.71 19.37 20.56
N GLU A 102 41.29 18.60 21.58
CA GLU A 102 39.87 18.47 21.95
C GLU A 102 39.47 19.64 22.85
N PRO A 103 38.17 19.97 22.90
CA PRO A 103 37.56 20.46 24.14
C PRO A 103 36.52 19.48 24.66
N THR A 104 36.63 19.11 25.93
CA THR A 104 35.61 18.35 26.67
C THR A 104 34.54 19.27 27.26
N SER A 105 33.34 18.74 27.52
CA SER A 105 32.57 18.87 28.79
C SER A 105 31.03 18.99 28.65
N SER A 106 30.36 18.62 29.75
CA SER A 106 28.96 18.95 30.15
C SER A 106 27.77 18.58 29.26
N ASP A 107 26.97 17.64 29.77
CA ASP A 107 25.53 17.77 30.04
C ASP A 107 24.59 18.36 28.95
N ILE A 108 23.83 17.47 28.30
CA ILE A 108 22.49 17.79 27.77
C ILE A 108 21.47 16.78 28.30
N GLY A 109 20.65 17.23 29.26
CA GLY A 109 19.40 16.58 29.63
C GLY A 109 18.28 16.87 28.61
N PRO A 110 17.21 16.05 28.55
CA PRO A 110 16.20 16.17 27.50
C PRO A 110 15.22 17.35 27.70
N PRO A 111 14.79 18.03 26.61
CA PRO A 111 13.76 19.06 26.63
C PRO A 111 12.34 18.51 26.94
N PRO A 112 11.36 19.36 27.28
CA PRO A 112 10.55 19.10 28.48
C PRO A 112 9.17 18.48 28.25
N LYS A 113 8.58 17.99 29.35
CA LYS A 113 7.15 17.68 29.47
C LYS A 113 6.50 18.59 30.51
N GLN A 114 5.25 18.98 30.25
CA GLN A 114 4.46 19.77 31.19
C GLN A 114 3.94 18.94 32.38
N GLU A 115 3.71 19.68 33.45
CA GLU A 115 3.18 19.34 34.78
C GLU A 115 1.84 18.52 34.77
N ARG A 116 1.25 18.03 35.88
CA ARG A 116 1.26 18.54 37.28
C ARG A 116 0.66 17.57 38.32
N TRP A 117 1.06 17.77 39.59
CA TRP A 117 0.41 17.38 40.88
C TRP A 117 0.41 15.92 41.40
N ASP A 118 1.22 15.71 42.43
CA ASP A 118 1.02 14.80 43.59
C ASP A 118 0.15 15.47 44.71
N LEU A 119 0.30 15.01 45.98
CA LEU A 119 -0.28 15.47 47.29
C LEU A 119 -1.55 14.70 47.76
N LEU A 120 -1.83 14.28 49.02
CA LEU A 120 -1.22 14.24 50.39
C LEU A 120 -2.08 13.21 51.24
N ALA A 121 -1.79 12.74 52.47
CA ALA A 121 -0.57 12.42 53.24
C ALA A 121 -0.91 11.82 54.66
N GLN A 122 0.10 11.23 55.34
CA GLN A 122 0.39 11.21 56.81
C GLN A 122 -0.65 10.76 57.90
N SER A 123 -0.30 9.65 58.60
CA SER A 123 -0.07 9.52 60.08
C SER A 123 -1.25 9.69 61.12
N PRO A 124 -1.11 9.39 62.45
CA PRO A 124 -0.01 8.78 63.26
C PRO A 124 -0.44 7.51 64.13
N PRO A 125 -0.22 7.34 65.47
CA PRO A 125 0.85 6.47 66.05
C PRO A 125 0.45 5.50 67.23
N LEU A 126 1.48 4.96 67.95
CA LEU A 126 1.53 4.24 69.26
C LEU A 126 1.36 2.69 69.29
N ALA A 127 1.74 1.96 70.36
CA ALA A 127 3.09 1.71 70.95
C ALA A 127 3.00 0.88 72.27
N SER A 128 3.78 -0.22 72.41
CA SER A 128 4.08 -0.91 73.70
C SER A 128 5.17 -2.00 73.52
N SER A 129 5.70 -2.57 74.62
CA SER A 129 6.92 -3.40 74.62
C SER A 129 6.88 -4.66 75.54
N SER A 130 7.85 -5.56 75.32
CA SER A 130 8.61 -6.37 76.32
C SER A 130 8.34 -7.88 76.55
N HIS A 131 9.45 -8.56 76.92
CA HIS A 131 9.68 -9.86 77.61
C HIS A 131 9.21 -11.24 77.07
N GLN A 132 10.19 -11.92 76.43
CA GLN A 132 10.76 -13.26 76.74
C GLN A 132 9.99 -14.61 76.48
N GLU A 133 10.81 -15.67 76.40
CA GLU A 133 10.60 -17.02 75.83
C GLU A 133 10.40 -18.09 76.94
N PRO A 134 10.33 -19.44 76.72
CA PRO A 134 10.48 -20.29 75.50
C PRO A 134 9.37 -21.40 75.39
N PRO A 135 9.49 -22.57 74.69
CA PRO A 135 10.53 -23.07 73.76
C PRO A 135 10.07 -23.77 72.44
N THR A 136 11.00 -23.84 71.47
CA THR A 136 11.27 -24.95 70.50
C THR A 136 10.34 -25.40 69.36
N ILE A 137 11.00 -25.70 68.21
CA ILE A 137 10.63 -26.55 67.05
C ILE A 137 9.69 -25.96 65.99
N GLY A 138 10.14 -25.93 64.73
CA GLY A 138 9.32 -25.57 63.55
C GLY A 138 10.03 -24.73 62.47
N SER A 139 11.30 -24.98 62.14
CA SER A 139 12.10 -24.10 61.28
C SER A 139 11.72 -24.15 59.79
N SER A 140 11.07 -23.09 59.30
CA SER A 140 10.98 -22.74 57.88
C SER A 140 11.61 -21.35 57.65
N PRO A 141 12.75 -21.24 56.93
CA PRO A 141 13.41 -19.97 56.68
C PRO A 141 13.06 -19.37 55.30
N GLU A 142 12.54 -18.14 55.29
CA GLU A 142 12.70 -17.26 54.12
C GLU A 142 14.16 -16.76 54.00
N PRO A 143 14.59 -16.25 52.83
CA PRO A 143 15.98 -16.43 52.39
C PRO A 143 16.96 -15.37 52.89
N THR A 144 17.98 -15.81 53.63
CA THR A 144 19.25 -15.08 53.79
C THR A 144 20.17 -15.32 52.58
N GLY A 145 20.86 -14.27 52.13
CA GLY A 145 21.73 -14.34 50.94
C GLY A 145 23.05 -15.08 51.17
N PHE A 146 23.55 -15.78 50.14
CA PHE A 146 24.77 -16.59 50.15
C PHE A 146 25.53 -16.51 48.79
N PRO A 147 26.82 -16.90 48.68
CA PRO A 147 27.85 -15.88 48.48
C PRO A 147 28.62 -15.97 47.14
N SER A 148 29.26 -14.87 46.75
CA SER A 148 29.98 -14.71 45.48
C SER A 148 31.48 -15.07 45.51
N GLN A 149 31.96 -15.83 46.51
CA GLN A 149 33.39 -15.97 46.85
C GLN A 149 33.96 -17.40 46.77
N GLY A 150 33.60 -18.17 45.74
CA GLY A 150 34.13 -19.54 45.54
C GLY A 150 35.55 -19.59 44.95
N TRP A 151 35.71 -19.08 43.73
CA TRP A 151 36.95 -19.22 42.93
C TRP A 151 38.20 -18.58 43.56
N GLN A 152 38.03 -17.58 44.43
CA GLN A 152 39.11 -16.78 45.01
C GLN A 152 40.06 -17.62 45.88
N LYS A 153 39.56 -18.70 46.51
CA LYS A 153 40.36 -19.62 47.33
C LYS A 153 41.39 -20.44 46.53
N HIS A 154 41.32 -20.40 45.20
CA HIS A 154 42.18 -21.18 44.30
C HIS A 154 42.93 -20.31 43.28
N ALA A 155 42.91 -18.98 43.46
CA ALA A 155 43.54 -18.00 42.58
C ALA A 155 44.52 -17.11 43.38
N VAL A 156 45.80 -17.47 43.38
CA VAL A 156 46.87 -16.71 44.06
C VAL A 156 47.38 -15.60 43.15
N CYS A 157 47.65 -14.41 43.68
CA CYS A 157 48.30 -13.33 42.92
C CYS A 157 49.80 -13.62 42.81
N LEU A 158 50.39 -13.35 41.66
CA LEU A 158 51.84 -13.23 41.50
C LEU A 158 52.21 -11.74 41.47
N ASP A 159 53.49 -11.42 41.63
CA ASP A 159 53.96 -10.09 41.99
C ASP A 159 53.54 -8.98 40.99
N GLY A 160 53.34 -7.76 41.51
CA GLY A 160 52.94 -6.60 40.70
C GLY A 160 51.46 -6.59 40.26
N HIS A 161 50.56 -7.26 40.99
CA HIS A 161 49.08 -7.22 40.89
C HIS A 161 48.42 -7.64 39.56
N ASN A 162 49.17 -7.76 38.46
CA ASN A 162 48.62 -7.96 37.12
C ASN A 162 48.44 -9.44 36.71
N ALA A 163 49.10 -10.38 37.40
CA ALA A 163 49.07 -11.81 37.12
C ALA A 163 48.50 -12.61 38.31
N PHE A 164 47.70 -13.61 37.99
CA PHE A 164 47.14 -14.58 38.94
C PHE A 164 47.49 -16.00 38.49
N ARG A 165 47.52 -16.95 39.42
CA ARG A 165 47.82 -18.36 39.21
C ARG A 165 46.70 -19.25 39.75
N CYS A 166 46.26 -20.21 38.95
CA CYS A 166 45.39 -21.30 39.36
C CYS A 166 46.20 -22.30 40.20
N VAL A 167 45.83 -22.43 41.49
CA VAL A 167 46.49 -23.35 42.44
C VAL A 167 45.55 -24.53 42.75
N TRP A 168 44.70 -24.90 41.79
CA TRP A 168 43.80 -26.03 41.94
C TRP A 168 44.56 -27.36 41.91
N ILE A 169 44.38 -28.19 42.95
CA ILE A 169 45.03 -29.50 43.07
C ILE A 169 44.22 -30.52 42.25
N THR A 170 44.92 -31.28 41.40
CA THR A 170 44.35 -32.35 40.58
C THR A 170 45.11 -33.66 40.81
N PRO A 171 44.60 -34.83 40.39
CA PRO A 171 45.30 -36.12 40.54
C PRO A 171 46.67 -36.22 39.86
N GLN A 172 47.05 -35.24 39.03
CA GLN A 172 48.35 -35.16 38.35
C GLN A 172 49.21 -33.98 38.85
N GLY A 173 48.83 -33.34 39.96
CA GLY A 173 49.51 -32.18 40.55
C GLY A 173 48.69 -30.89 40.52
N GLN A 174 49.30 -29.76 40.87
CA GLN A 174 48.64 -28.45 40.79
C GLN A 174 48.52 -27.96 39.34
N CYS A 175 47.35 -27.46 38.96
CA CYS A 175 47.05 -27.04 37.57
C CYS A 175 47.96 -25.92 37.06
N GLY A 176 48.44 -25.03 37.93
CA GLY A 176 49.53 -24.08 37.63
C GLY A 176 49.24 -22.92 36.67
N TYR A 177 48.12 -22.92 35.95
CA TYR A 177 47.74 -21.96 34.90
C TYR A 177 47.82 -20.49 35.36
N THR A 178 48.62 -19.66 34.66
CA THR A 178 48.82 -18.23 34.96
C THR A 178 48.16 -17.33 33.92
N SER A 179 47.44 -16.29 34.37
CA SER A 179 46.87 -15.26 33.48
C SER A 179 46.34 -14.03 34.26
N LYS A 180 45.73 -13.06 33.58
CA LYS A 180 45.05 -11.92 34.22
C LYS A 180 43.83 -12.42 35.03
N LYS A 181 43.53 -11.73 36.14
CA LYS A 181 42.51 -12.10 37.17
C LYS A 181 41.21 -12.70 36.62
N GLN A 182 40.60 -12.06 35.62
CA GLN A 182 39.32 -12.49 35.04
C GLN A 182 39.43 -13.80 34.23
N LEU A 183 40.58 -14.07 33.60
CA LEU A 183 40.82 -15.29 32.83
C LEU A 183 41.12 -16.48 33.77
N VAL A 184 41.87 -16.25 34.85
CA VAL A 184 42.11 -17.27 35.90
C VAL A 184 40.81 -17.61 36.62
N LYS A 185 40.01 -16.60 36.98
CA LYS A 185 38.63 -16.79 37.48
C LYS A 185 37.83 -17.71 36.55
N ARG A 186 37.73 -17.34 35.27
CA ARG A 186 36.94 -18.08 34.27
C ARG A 186 37.45 -19.51 34.11
N HIS A 187 38.76 -19.71 34.05
CA HIS A 187 39.39 -21.03 33.98
C HIS A 187 39.06 -21.90 35.21
N ILE A 188 39.11 -21.34 36.43
CA ILE A 188 38.71 -22.07 37.65
C ILE A 188 37.23 -22.43 37.62
N GLU A 189 36.36 -21.49 37.23
CA GLU A 189 34.91 -21.68 37.15
C GLU A 189 34.49 -22.72 36.10
N THR A 190 35.11 -22.74 34.91
CA THR A 190 34.77 -23.69 33.84
C THR A 190 35.43 -25.05 33.99
N THR A 191 36.71 -25.09 34.39
CA THR A 191 37.56 -26.29 34.25
C THR A 191 37.56 -27.13 35.52
N HIS A 192 37.57 -26.49 36.69
CA HIS A 192 37.73 -27.15 37.99
C HIS A 192 36.43 -27.18 38.80
N LEU A 193 35.82 -26.02 39.05
CA LEU A 193 34.52 -25.92 39.72
C LEU A 193 33.35 -26.45 38.86
N LYS A 194 33.55 -26.56 37.55
CA LYS A 194 32.56 -27.04 36.56
C LYS A 194 31.18 -26.34 36.70
N ILE A 195 31.18 -25.04 37.02
CA ILE A 195 29.95 -24.25 37.17
C ILE A 195 29.37 -23.98 35.78
N LYS A 196 28.58 -24.94 35.30
CA LYS A 196 27.83 -24.85 34.05
C LYS A 196 26.70 -23.83 34.20
N GLY A 197 26.95 -22.61 33.75
CA GLY A 197 25.88 -21.68 33.39
C GLY A 197 24.86 -22.34 32.44
N LEU A 198 23.62 -21.83 32.46
CA LEU A 198 22.43 -22.31 31.73
C LEU A 198 21.88 -23.70 32.12
N GLN A 199 22.66 -24.74 32.44
CA GLN A 199 22.08 -26.09 32.62
C GLN A 199 21.21 -26.30 33.88
N ARG A 200 21.25 -25.42 34.90
CA ARG A 200 20.38 -25.54 36.10
C ARG A 200 19.10 -24.69 36.09
N TYR A 201 19.01 -23.64 35.27
CA TYR A 201 17.79 -22.83 35.17
C TYR A 201 16.63 -23.60 34.51
N ILE A 202 16.98 -24.52 33.60
CA ILE A 202 16.05 -25.41 32.89
C ILE A 202 15.48 -26.50 33.83
N ALA A 203 16.30 -27.04 34.74
CA ALA A 203 15.86 -28.12 35.63
C ALA A 203 14.73 -27.72 36.59
N VAL A 204 14.69 -26.46 37.05
CA VAL A 204 13.63 -25.95 37.94
C VAL A 204 12.32 -25.71 37.17
N LEU A 205 12.39 -25.34 35.88
CA LEU A 205 11.21 -25.22 35.01
C LEU A 205 10.63 -26.58 34.58
N ILE A 206 11.49 -27.61 34.42
CA ILE A 206 11.08 -28.97 34.01
C ILE A 206 10.08 -29.61 34.98
N VAL A 207 10.10 -29.27 36.27
CA VAL A 207 9.24 -29.90 37.29
C VAL A 207 7.86 -29.23 37.40
N VAL A 208 7.68 -28.00 36.88
CA VAL A 208 6.55 -27.12 37.29
C VAL A 208 5.50 -26.88 36.19
N SER A 209 5.80 -27.10 34.91
CA SER A 209 4.83 -26.82 33.82
C SER A 209 4.96 -27.74 32.60
N GLY A 210 3.97 -28.59 32.39
CA GLY A 210 3.91 -29.52 31.25
C GLY A 210 3.55 -28.87 29.90
N THR A 211 3.63 -29.68 28.83
CA THR A 211 3.09 -29.45 27.47
C THR A 211 3.74 -28.39 26.53
N ASN A 212 4.68 -27.55 26.97
CA ASN A 212 5.29 -26.52 26.08
C ASN A 212 6.75 -26.74 25.64
N THR A 213 7.43 -27.79 26.10
CA THR A 213 8.89 -27.98 25.91
C THR A 213 9.35 -28.10 24.45
N ARG A 214 8.63 -28.85 23.59
CA ARG A 214 9.05 -29.14 22.20
C ARG A 214 9.15 -27.88 21.33
N LEU A 215 8.20 -26.95 21.46
CA LEU A 215 8.18 -25.72 20.65
C LEU A 215 9.30 -24.74 21.03
N GLU A 216 9.74 -24.75 22.29
CA GLU A 216 10.85 -23.89 22.73
C GLU A 216 12.21 -24.47 22.38
N LEU A 217 12.41 -25.79 22.52
CA LEU A 217 13.61 -26.47 22.00
C LEU A 217 13.80 -26.24 20.50
N LEU A 218 12.73 -26.34 19.70
CA LEU A 218 12.78 -26.07 18.26
C LEU A 218 13.01 -24.57 17.92
N ARG A 219 12.63 -23.64 18.81
CA ARG A 219 12.95 -22.20 18.65
C ARG A 219 14.41 -21.91 18.99
N GLU A 220 14.94 -22.47 20.08
CA GLU A 220 16.36 -22.36 20.43
C GLU A 220 17.26 -22.96 19.33
N TYR A 221 16.85 -24.10 18.75
CA TYR A 221 17.60 -24.71 17.65
C TYR A 221 17.66 -23.80 16.40
N ARG A 222 16.55 -23.13 16.04
CA ARG A 222 16.54 -22.17 14.91
C ARG A 222 17.44 -20.96 15.18
N LYS A 223 17.47 -20.43 16.42
CA LYS A 223 18.44 -19.37 16.81
C LYS A 223 19.89 -19.85 16.66
N LEU A 224 20.16 -21.13 16.93
CA LEU A 224 21.48 -21.73 16.69
C LEU A 224 21.81 -21.83 15.20
N ASP A 225 20.87 -22.25 14.34
CA ASP A 225 21.07 -22.28 12.88
C ASP A 225 21.30 -20.86 12.31
N ASP A 226 20.53 -19.85 12.74
CA ASP A 226 20.77 -18.43 12.37
C ASP A 226 22.18 -17.97 12.79
N SER A 227 22.67 -18.46 13.93
CA SER A 227 24.04 -18.16 14.40
C SER A 227 25.14 -18.80 13.55
N ILE A 228 24.82 -19.80 12.70
CA ILE A 228 25.75 -20.35 11.69
C ILE A 228 25.84 -19.39 10.51
N ILE A 229 24.73 -18.80 10.05
CA ILE A 229 24.73 -17.80 8.97
C ILE A 229 25.50 -16.54 9.37
N VAL A 230 25.29 -16.04 10.60
CA VAL A 230 26.03 -14.89 11.12
C VAL A 230 27.53 -15.20 11.25
N ARG A 231 27.91 -16.43 11.62
CA ARG A 231 29.31 -16.86 11.66
C ARG A 231 29.91 -17.03 10.26
N LEU A 232 29.20 -17.60 9.31
CA LEU A 232 29.63 -17.70 7.90
C LEU A 232 29.96 -16.31 7.32
N ASN A 233 29.13 -15.31 7.61
CA ASN A 233 29.36 -13.92 7.22
C ASN A 233 30.57 -13.28 7.95
N ARG A 234 30.87 -13.72 9.19
CA ARG A 234 32.03 -13.26 9.97
C ARG A 234 33.35 -13.87 9.49
N GLU A 235 33.39 -15.19 9.27
CA GLU A 235 34.58 -15.88 8.77
C GLU A 235 34.91 -15.44 7.33
N THR A 236 33.89 -15.26 6.47
CA THR A 236 34.10 -14.69 5.12
C THR A 236 34.40 -13.19 5.11
N ALA A 237 34.23 -12.48 6.24
CA ALA A 237 34.78 -11.13 6.41
C ALA A 237 36.25 -11.20 6.86
N MET A 238 36.58 -12.02 7.86
CA MET A 238 37.95 -12.19 8.36
C MET A 238 38.91 -12.73 7.29
N ALA A 239 38.47 -13.70 6.46
CA ALA A 239 39.28 -14.21 5.35
C ALA A 239 39.62 -13.12 4.32
N ARG A 240 38.66 -12.24 3.99
CA ARG A 240 38.87 -11.08 3.10
C ARG A 240 39.76 -10.00 3.73
N ASP A 241 39.81 -9.92 5.06
CA ASP A 241 40.65 -8.97 5.77
C ASP A 241 42.10 -9.47 5.86
N GLN A 242 42.29 -10.78 6.08
CA GLN A 242 43.60 -11.43 5.93
C GLN A 242 44.11 -11.35 4.49
N GLU A 243 43.25 -11.50 3.48
CA GLU A 243 43.60 -11.35 2.06
C GLU A 243 44.16 -9.95 1.71
N ARG A 244 43.78 -8.90 2.46
CA ARG A 244 44.37 -7.55 2.34
C ARG A 244 45.76 -7.43 2.98
N LEU A 245 46.06 -8.27 3.97
CA LEU A 245 47.28 -8.21 4.78
C LEU A 245 48.38 -9.16 4.28
N SER A 246 48.02 -10.37 3.82
CA SER A 246 48.97 -11.40 3.39
C SER A 246 49.26 -11.36 1.89
N GLY A 247 50.04 -10.36 1.46
CA GLY A 247 50.52 -10.27 0.08
C GLY A 247 51.46 -11.42 -0.29
N ARG A 248 50.94 -12.43 -1.02
CA ARG A 248 51.56 -13.69 -1.49
C ARG A 248 51.80 -14.79 -0.43
N ALA A 249 50.96 -15.81 -0.48
CA ALA A 249 51.38 -17.22 -0.36
C ALA A 249 50.47 -18.09 -1.27
N ARG A 250 50.95 -19.24 -1.75
CA ARG A 250 50.30 -20.01 -2.84
C ARG A 250 49.64 -21.31 -2.36
N GLU A 251 48.92 -21.24 -1.25
CA GLU A 251 48.11 -22.33 -0.69
C GLU A 251 46.71 -21.76 -0.39
N THR A 252 45.65 -22.42 -0.86
CA THR A 252 44.29 -21.85 -0.92
C THR A 252 43.67 -21.70 0.47
N VAL A 253 43.65 -20.47 0.99
CA VAL A 253 43.01 -20.11 2.26
C VAL A 253 41.52 -20.47 2.25
N GLN A 254 40.86 -20.37 1.08
CA GLN A 254 39.49 -20.83 0.87
C GLN A 254 39.31 -22.32 1.22
N ASP A 255 40.28 -23.19 0.91
CA ASP A 255 40.16 -24.62 1.19
C ASP A 255 40.34 -24.91 2.69
N ARG A 256 41.28 -24.26 3.38
CA ARG A 256 41.35 -24.35 4.87
C ARG A 256 40.08 -23.81 5.54
N ALA A 257 39.53 -22.70 5.04
CA ALA A 257 38.27 -22.17 5.55
C ALA A 257 37.09 -23.13 5.34
N CYS A 258 36.97 -23.73 4.15
CA CYS A 258 35.96 -24.74 3.83
C CYS A 258 36.13 -26.01 4.68
N LEU A 259 37.36 -26.49 4.91
CA LEU A 259 37.63 -27.70 5.68
C LEU A 259 37.29 -27.49 7.17
N ASN A 260 37.66 -26.36 7.76
CA ASN A 260 37.30 -26.00 9.13
C ASN A 260 35.78 -25.81 9.29
N LEU A 261 35.14 -25.11 8.34
CA LEU A 261 33.68 -24.95 8.31
C LEU A 261 32.96 -26.31 8.24
N TRP A 262 33.46 -27.23 7.41
CA TRP A 262 32.92 -28.57 7.26
C TRP A 262 33.08 -29.42 8.53
N GLN A 263 34.23 -29.34 9.20
CA GLN A 263 34.44 -30.02 10.49
C GLN A 263 33.48 -29.53 11.56
N GLU A 264 33.30 -28.21 11.72
CA GLU A 264 32.33 -27.65 12.66
C GLU A 264 30.89 -28.04 12.32
N LEU A 265 30.49 -27.94 11.06
CA LEU A 265 29.16 -28.31 10.58
C LEU A 265 28.84 -29.80 10.84
N VAL A 266 29.78 -30.69 10.51
CA VAL A 266 29.67 -32.14 10.81
C VAL A 266 29.64 -32.40 12.32
N SER A 267 30.39 -31.64 13.13
CA SER A 267 30.34 -31.77 14.59
C SER A 267 28.97 -31.40 15.16
N ASN A 268 28.34 -30.35 14.62
CA ASN A 268 27.03 -29.90 15.05
C ASN A 268 25.91 -30.83 14.54
N TRP A 269 26.05 -31.43 13.36
CA TRP A 269 25.14 -32.49 12.91
C TRP A 269 25.26 -33.77 13.76
N LYS A 270 26.46 -34.11 14.25
CA LYS A 270 26.64 -35.22 15.21
C LYS A 270 25.92 -34.91 16.54
N ARG A 271 26.06 -33.69 17.07
CA ARG A 271 25.34 -33.22 18.28
C ARG A 271 23.81 -33.21 18.07
N ARG A 272 23.33 -32.76 16.90
CA ARG A 272 21.91 -32.80 16.51
C ARG A 272 21.36 -34.22 16.55
N ARG A 273 22.08 -35.16 15.93
CA ARG A 273 21.68 -36.57 15.93
C ARG A 273 21.58 -37.13 17.36
N GLN A 274 22.58 -36.89 18.21
CA GLN A 274 22.53 -37.33 19.62
C GLN A 274 21.33 -36.76 20.41
N LEU A 275 20.88 -35.53 20.08
CA LEU A 275 19.68 -34.95 20.68
C LEU A 275 18.39 -35.58 20.12
N ILE A 276 18.32 -35.83 18.81
CA ILE A 276 17.16 -36.48 18.17
C ILE A 276 17.03 -37.92 18.65
N ASP A 277 18.11 -38.68 18.65
CA ASP A 277 18.17 -40.06 19.12
C ASP A 277 17.66 -40.12 20.59
N TYR A 278 18.16 -39.25 21.49
CA TYR A 278 17.66 -39.13 22.87
C TYR A 278 16.17 -38.72 22.98
N CYS A 279 15.69 -37.83 22.11
CA CYS A 279 14.27 -37.45 22.09
C CYS A 279 13.36 -38.57 21.56
N VAL A 280 13.87 -39.47 20.70
CA VAL A 280 13.16 -40.69 20.30
C VAL A 280 13.16 -41.69 21.46
N ASP A 281 14.31 -41.95 22.09
CA ASP A 281 14.43 -42.85 23.25
C ASP A 281 13.43 -42.49 24.37
N VAL A 282 13.28 -41.20 24.69
CA VAL A 282 12.33 -40.72 25.71
C VAL A 282 10.87 -40.90 25.29
N VAL A 283 10.55 -40.77 24.00
CA VAL A 283 9.17 -40.98 23.49
C VAL A 283 8.84 -42.46 23.37
N ASP A 284 9.77 -43.31 22.95
CA ASP A 284 9.57 -44.76 22.97
C ASP A 284 9.49 -45.30 24.43
N GLN A 285 10.21 -44.69 25.39
CA GLN A 285 10.01 -44.97 26.81
C GLN A 285 8.60 -44.56 27.28
N SER A 286 8.17 -43.32 27.03
CA SER A 286 6.80 -42.83 27.31
C SER A 286 5.73 -43.77 26.74
N LYS A 287 5.90 -44.17 25.49
CA LYS A 287 4.99 -45.08 24.79
C LYS A 287 4.96 -46.47 25.43
N ASN A 288 6.10 -47.04 25.82
CA ASN A 288 6.15 -48.35 26.49
C ASN A 288 5.54 -48.30 27.90
N GLU A 289 5.73 -47.20 28.63
CA GLU A 289 5.08 -46.93 29.93
C GLU A 289 3.55 -46.78 29.75
N ASN A 290 3.09 -46.01 28.76
CA ASN A 290 1.66 -45.86 28.44
C ASN A 290 1.03 -47.18 27.93
N GLN A 291 1.74 -48.01 27.17
CA GLN A 291 1.26 -49.31 26.70
C GLN A 291 1.18 -50.34 27.82
N SER A 292 2.16 -50.39 28.72
CA SER A 292 2.10 -51.27 29.90
C SER A 292 1.04 -50.82 30.91
N ALA A 293 0.84 -49.51 31.10
CA ALA A 293 -0.30 -48.98 31.84
C ALA A 293 -1.64 -49.40 31.19
N ALA A 294 -1.77 -49.28 29.86
CA ALA A 294 -2.97 -49.73 29.14
C ALA A 294 -3.24 -51.23 29.23
N LEU A 295 -2.21 -52.08 29.39
CA LEU A 295 -2.40 -53.53 29.56
C LEU A 295 -2.81 -53.92 30.99
N ASN A 296 -2.43 -53.13 31.99
CA ASN A 296 -2.68 -53.42 33.40
C ASN A 296 -3.95 -52.74 33.97
N GLU A 297 -4.59 -51.84 33.21
CA GLU A 297 -5.73 -51.03 33.68
C GLU A 297 -7.09 -51.67 33.33
N GLU A 298 -7.81 -52.15 34.35
CA GLU A 298 -9.13 -52.79 34.18
C GLU A 298 -10.23 -51.81 33.73
N ASN A 299 -10.10 -50.51 34.01
CA ASN A 299 -11.17 -49.54 33.79
C ASN A 299 -11.25 -49.06 32.32
N PRO A 300 -12.33 -49.38 31.57
CA PRO A 300 -12.38 -49.20 30.11
C PRO A 300 -12.44 -47.74 29.63
N ARG A 301 -12.54 -46.74 30.53
CA ARG A 301 -12.30 -45.33 30.19
C ARG A 301 -10.83 -44.94 30.32
N MET A 302 -10.17 -45.36 31.40
CA MET A 302 -8.75 -45.08 31.62
C MET A 302 -7.89 -45.83 30.59
N ARG A 303 -8.22 -47.09 30.31
CA ARG A 303 -7.53 -47.90 29.29
C ARG A 303 -7.54 -47.24 27.91
N ARG A 304 -8.71 -46.75 27.46
CA ARG A 304 -8.82 -46.01 26.18
C ARG A 304 -8.07 -44.69 26.17
N ALA A 305 -7.91 -44.03 27.31
CA ALA A 305 -7.10 -42.82 27.41
C ALA A 305 -5.59 -43.12 27.27
N ALA A 306 -5.12 -44.21 27.88
CA ALA A 306 -3.75 -44.69 27.73
C ALA A 306 -3.45 -45.24 26.31
N GLU A 307 -4.38 -46.02 25.74
CA GLU A 307 -4.36 -46.48 24.34
C GLU A 307 -4.25 -45.28 23.37
N ALA A 308 -5.05 -44.22 23.59
CA ALA A 308 -5.02 -43.01 22.77
C ALA A 308 -3.74 -42.17 22.95
N ALA A 309 -3.18 -42.11 24.17
CA ALA A 309 -1.91 -41.44 24.43
C ALA A 309 -0.74 -42.16 23.71
N ALA A 310 -0.66 -43.48 23.84
CA ALA A 310 0.35 -44.28 23.14
C ALA A 310 0.25 -44.17 21.60
N PHE A 311 -0.97 -44.09 21.06
CA PHE A 311 -1.18 -43.85 19.63
C PHE A 311 -0.76 -42.44 19.19
N ALA A 312 -1.02 -41.42 20.01
CA ALA A 312 -0.60 -40.04 19.73
C ALA A 312 0.94 -39.92 19.68
N ASP A 313 1.65 -40.49 20.66
CA ASP A 313 3.11 -40.56 20.70
C ASP A 313 3.66 -41.25 19.44
N GLN A 314 3.08 -42.40 19.05
CA GLN A 314 3.48 -43.16 17.87
C GLN A 314 3.37 -42.36 16.55
N VAL A 315 2.30 -41.59 16.36
CA VAL A 315 2.12 -40.75 15.15
C VAL A 315 3.22 -39.68 15.05
N THR A 316 3.68 -39.13 16.18
CA THR A 316 4.74 -38.11 16.19
C THR A 316 6.14 -38.62 15.82
N VAL A 317 6.48 -39.86 16.15
CA VAL A 317 7.83 -40.43 15.87
C VAL A 317 8.06 -40.62 14.37
N HIS A 318 7.08 -41.17 13.66
CA HIS A 318 7.20 -41.42 12.21
C HIS A 318 7.36 -40.13 11.38
N GLY A 319 6.79 -39.01 11.84
CA GLY A 319 6.93 -37.71 11.20
C GLY A 319 8.37 -37.21 11.14
N GLU A 320 9.02 -37.09 12.30
CA GLU A 320 10.36 -36.47 12.40
C GLU A 320 11.45 -37.34 11.74
N LEU A 321 11.35 -38.67 11.82
CA LEU A 321 12.26 -39.59 11.12
C LEU A 321 12.20 -39.44 9.59
N SER A 322 11.01 -39.19 9.03
CA SER A 322 10.86 -38.90 7.60
C SER A 322 11.46 -37.53 7.22
N VAL A 323 11.33 -36.53 8.10
CA VAL A 323 11.90 -35.19 7.87
C VAL A 323 13.44 -35.22 7.95
N ASP A 324 14.04 -35.90 8.93
CA ASP A 324 15.49 -35.94 9.06
C ASP A 324 16.15 -36.80 7.95
N THR A 325 15.49 -37.86 7.46
CA THR A 325 15.95 -38.59 6.27
C THR A 325 15.85 -37.73 5.00
N ILE A 326 14.76 -36.99 4.78
CA ILE A 326 14.65 -36.02 3.66
C ILE A 326 15.71 -34.93 3.75
N VAL A 327 16.00 -34.41 4.95
CA VAL A 327 17.05 -33.39 5.16
C VAL A 327 18.43 -33.97 4.84
N ARG A 328 18.79 -35.15 5.37
CA ARG A 328 20.07 -35.84 5.05
C ARG A 328 20.21 -36.11 3.55
N GLN A 329 19.15 -36.58 2.89
CA GLN A 329 19.15 -36.91 1.47
C GLN A 329 19.34 -35.66 0.59
N ARG A 330 18.70 -34.53 0.94
CA ARG A 330 18.94 -33.22 0.30
C ARG A 330 20.35 -32.68 0.57
N SER A 331 20.86 -32.83 1.79
CA SER A 331 22.24 -32.46 2.15
C SER A 331 23.29 -33.25 1.37
N LEU A 332 23.05 -34.54 1.11
CA LEU A 332 23.93 -35.38 0.28
C LEU A 332 23.85 -34.98 -1.21
N GLN A 333 22.66 -34.66 -1.71
CA GLN A 333 22.48 -34.11 -3.07
C GLN A 333 23.12 -32.72 -3.25
N ALA A 334 23.30 -31.95 -2.16
CA ALA A 334 24.02 -30.69 -2.14
C ALA A 334 25.56 -30.84 -2.04
N GLY A 335 26.10 -32.07 -2.07
CA GLY A 335 27.53 -32.32 -2.13
C GLY A 335 28.22 -31.69 -3.36
N PRO A 336 29.57 -31.54 -3.35
CA PRO A 336 30.31 -30.61 -4.21
C PRO A 336 30.38 -31.05 -5.69
N SER A 337 29.27 -30.90 -6.40
CA SER A 337 29.12 -31.08 -7.86
C SER A 337 29.15 -29.75 -8.63
N ARG A 338 29.37 -28.62 -7.94
CA ARG A 338 29.41 -27.26 -8.51
C ARG A 338 30.68 -26.47 -8.17
N HIS A 339 31.84 -27.08 -8.41
CA HIS A 339 33.04 -26.35 -8.79
C HIS A 339 33.57 -26.92 -10.11
N GLY A 340 33.07 -26.37 -11.23
CA GLY A 340 33.49 -26.75 -12.57
C GLY A 340 34.87 -26.18 -12.90
N ILE A 341 35.93 -26.86 -12.49
CA ILE A 341 37.28 -26.62 -13.00
C ILE A 341 37.33 -27.20 -14.42
N SER A 342 37.53 -26.35 -15.43
CA SER A 342 37.73 -26.79 -16.81
C SER A 342 38.62 -25.81 -17.58
N GLY A 343 39.61 -26.37 -18.28
CA GLY A 343 40.65 -25.62 -19.00
C GLY A 343 41.94 -25.45 -18.18
N ALA A 344 43.11 -25.88 -18.64
CA ALA A 344 43.40 -26.69 -19.84
C ALA A 344 44.78 -27.38 -19.72
N ILE A 345 45.08 -28.26 -20.68
CA ILE A 345 46.38 -28.96 -20.88
C ILE A 345 46.66 -30.05 -19.82
N GLY A 346 47.28 -31.15 -20.23
CA GLY A 346 47.64 -32.26 -19.34
C GLY A 346 48.57 -33.28 -20.00
N THR A 347 48.93 -34.33 -19.26
CA THR A 347 49.74 -35.46 -19.72
C THR A 347 49.37 -36.73 -18.94
N ARG A 348 49.59 -37.91 -19.53
CA ARG A 348 49.50 -39.20 -18.80
C ARG A 348 50.80 -39.46 -18.04
N ARG A 349 50.73 -39.82 -16.74
CA ARG A 349 51.27 -41.07 -16.16
C ARG A 349 51.13 -41.12 -14.63
N SER A 350 51.16 -42.35 -14.13
CA SER A 350 51.04 -42.82 -12.74
C SER A 350 51.74 -42.00 -11.64
N ALA A 351 51.04 -41.77 -10.51
CA ALA A 351 51.43 -42.35 -9.21
C ALA A 351 50.27 -42.22 -8.19
N SER A 352 50.26 -43.05 -7.14
CA SER A 352 49.21 -43.09 -6.11
C SER A 352 49.69 -42.58 -4.74
N ARG A 353 48.82 -41.82 -4.06
CA ARG A 353 48.42 -41.98 -2.63
C ARG A 353 47.78 -40.70 -2.05
N PHE A 354 46.48 -40.51 -2.25
CA PHE A 354 45.55 -39.90 -1.27
C PHE A 354 44.10 -40.10 -1.75
N ASN A 355 43.25 -40.76 -0.95
CA ASN A 355 41.81 -40.88 -1.24
C ASN A 355 41.02 -40.50 0.03
N PRO A 356 40.59 -39.23 0.18
CA PRO A 356 40.00 -38.72 1.42
C PRO A 356 38.57 -39.21 1.71
N LEU A 357 37.94 -39.96 0.79
CA LEU A 357 36.53 -40.39 0.93
C LEU A 357 36.34 -41.80 1.51
N ALA A 358 37.41 -42.60 1.59
CA ALA A 358 37.35 -43.99 2.07
C ALA A 358 36.91 -44.13 3.55
N TRP A 359 37.11 -43.10 4.38
CA TRP A 359 36.64 -43.07 5.76
C TRP A 359 35.11 -42.83 5.83
N ALA A 360 34.60 -41.88 5.02
CA ALA A 360 33.20 -41.47 5.06
C ALA A 360 32.25 -42.58 4.58
N GLN A 361 32.64 -43.35 3.57
CA GLN A 361 31.84 -44.49 3.10
C GLN A 361 31.67 -45.59 4.16
N ARG A 362 32.58 -45.68 5.14
CA ARG A 362 32.52 -46.69 6.22
C ARG A 362 31.68 -46.28 7.43
N THR A 363 31.37 -44.98 7.60
CA THR A 363 30.63 -44.46 8.77
C THR A 363 29.12 -44.29 8.52
N PHE A 364 28.65 -44.38 7.28
CA PHE A 364 27.30 -43.93 6.88
C PHE A 364 26.46 -44.94 6.10
N LEU A 365 26.91 -46.19 5.94
CA LEU A 365 26.09 -47.27 5.37
C LEU A 365 25.34 -48.05 6.49
N PRO A 366 24.07 -48.45 6.28
CA PRO A 366 23.38 -49.38 7.18
C PRO A 366 23.92 -50.81 7.02
N ALA A 367 23.84 -51.60 8.09
CA ALA A 367 24.16 -53.02 8.06
C ALA A 367 23.10 -53.84 7.28
N PRO A 368 23.48 -54.94 6.61
CA PRO A 368 22.53 -55.80 5.90
C PRO A 368 21.62 -56.56 6.87
N LYS A 369 20.34 -56.72 6.52
CA LYS A 369 19.46 -57.70 7.16
C LYS A 369 19.54 -59.03 6.41
N VAL A 370 19.72 -60.12 7.16
CA VAL A 370 19.61 -61.49 6.65
C VAL A 370 18.15 -61.81 6.35
N GLN A 371 17.88 -62.50 5.24
CA GLN A 371 16.58 -63.08 4.91
C GLN A 371 16.53 -64.56 5.31
N PRO A 372 15.38 -65.06 5.82
CA PRO A 372 15.04 -66.47 5.77
C PRO A 372 13.93 -66.75 4.75
N GLY A 373 14.19 -67.64 3.79
CA GLY A 373 13.22 -68.55 3.17
C GLY A 373 12.08 -68.00 2.30
N GLN A 374 12.17 -68.24 0.99
CA GLN A 374 11.01 -68.33 0.09
C GLN A 374 11.18 -69.58 -0.80
N LYS A 375 10.23 -70.54 -0.72
CA LYS A 375 9.98 -71.67 -1.64
C LYS A 375 8.68 -72.37 -1.21
N ASP A 376 7.81 -72.87 -2.10
CA ASP A 376 7.56 -72.49 -3.50
C ASP A 376 6.11 -71.90 -3.57
N THR A 377 5.03 -72.32 -4.26
CA THR A 377 4.80 -73.27 -5.38
C THR A 377 3.50 -72.90 -6.13
N SER A 378 3.54 -72.95 -7.47
CA SER A 378 2.48 -73.28 -8.45
C SER A 378 0.97 -72.89 -8.30
N LEU A 379 0.47 -72.17 -9.32
CA LEU A 379 -0.74 -72.46 -10.15
C LEU A 379 -2.13 -72.70 -9.50
N ALA A 380 -3.08 -71.77 -9.75
CA ALA A 380 -4.36 -72.06 -10.44
C ALA A 380 -5.18 -70.78 -10.78
N LYS A 381 -5.94 -70.85 -11.88
CA LYS A 381 -7.13 -70.04 -12.29
C LYS A 381 -8.22 -71.09 -12.68
N PRO A 382 -9.55 -70.84 -12.69
CA PRO A 382 -10.28 -69.74 -13.34
C PRO A 382 -10.99 -68.80 -12.33
N GLU A 383 -11.54 -67.62 -12.63
CA GLU A 383 -12.69 -67.24 -13.49
C GLU A 383 -14.05 -67.83 -13.08
N ASP A 384 -15.02 -66.96 -12.75
CA ASP A 384 -16.39 -67.08 -13.26
C ASP A 384 -17.23 -65.79 -13.10
N SER A 385 -18.26 -65.64 -13.93
CA SER A 385 -19.29 -64.57 -13.91
C SER A 385 -20.39 -64.93 -14.96
N PRO A 386 -21.53 -64.20 -15.10
CA PRO A 386 -22.15 -63.16 -14.27
C PRO A 386 -23.63 -63.46 -13.91
N SER A 387 -24.32 -62.58 -13.17
CA SER A 387 -25.81 -62.45 -13.15
C SER A 387 -26.29 -61.42 -12.10
N ILE A 388 -27.56 -60.97 -12.06
CA ILE A 388 -28.41 -60.36 -13.12
C ILE A 388 -29.61 -59.66 -12.42
N PHE A 389 -30.08 -58.50 -12.90
CA PHE A 389 -31.31 -57.78 -12.48
C PHE A 389 -31.33 -57.33 -10.98
N ALA A 390 -31.99 -56.25 -10.50
CA ALA A 390 -33.05 -55.34 -10.95
C ALA A 390 -34.50 -55.86 -10.85
N GLN A 391 -35.26 -55.41 -9.82
CA GLN A 391 -36.57 -54.73 -10.01
C GLN A 391 -37.35 -54.40 -8.70
N VAL A 392 -38.23 -53.39 -8.83
CA VAL A 392 -39.56 -53.23 -8.17
C VAL A 392 -39.65 -52.86 -6.67
N ALA A 393 -40.66 -52.02 -6.38
CA ALA A 393 -41.14 -51.57 -5.05
C ALA A 393 -42.49 -52.30 -4.76
N PRO A 394 -43.63 -51.72 -4.28
CA PRO A 394 -43.94 -50.48 -3.56
C PRO A 394 -44.82 -50.73 -2.29
N VAL A 395 -45.77 -49.82 -2.01
CA VAL A 395 -46.96 -49.90 -1.12
C VAL A 395 -46.87 -49.15 0.24
N GLN A 396 -48.04 -48.65 0.66
CA GLN A 396 -48.34 -47.78 1.82
C GLN A 396 -48.77 -48.69 3.03
N THR A 397 -49.43 -48.30 4.14
CA THR A 397 -50.60 -47.41 4.31
C THR A 397 -50.84 -47.10 5.82
N GLU A 398 -51.30 -45.88 6.10
CA GLU A 398 -52.24 -45.40 7.16
C GLU A 398 -52.37 -45.95 8.61
N GLN A 399 -52.43 -44.98 9.56
CA GLN A 399 -53.30 -44.87 10.76
C GLN A 399 -53.11 -45.93 11.91
N VAL A 400 -53.60 -45.81 13.17
CA VAL A 400 -54.92 -45.43 13.75
C VAL A 400 -54.81 -44.99 15.25
N THR A 401 -55.70 -44.08 15.71
CA THR A 401 -56.15 -43.62 17.08
C THR A 401 -55.33 -43.91 18.38
N ALA A 402 -55.11 -42.96 19.32
CA ALA A 402 -56.04 -42.30 20.30
C ALA A 402 -56.44 -43.21 21.51
N PRO A 403 -57.21 -42.81 22.57
CA PRO A 403 -57.99 -41.58 22.87
C PRO A 403 -57.21 -40.58 23.79
N SER A 404 -57.70 -39.75 24.73
CA SER A 404 -59.01 -39.53 25.40
C SER A 404 -59.20 -38.07 25.95
N THR A 405 -60.03 -37.88 27.01
CA THR A 405 -60.44 -36.61 27.68
C THR A 405 -60.98 -36.94 29.11
N PRO A 406 -61.54 -36.05 29.99
CA PRO A 406 -62.45 -34.88 29.83
C PRO A 406 -61.83 -33.57 30.42
N THR A 407 -62.47 -32.50 30.97
CA THR A 407 -63.82 -32.12 31.48
C THR A 407 -64.01 -30.56 31.35
N PRO A 408 -65.09 -29.85 31.80
CA PRO A 408 -65.61 -28.70 31.02
C PRO A 408 -65.86 -27.35 31.77
N GLU A 409 -66.53 -26.42 31.06
CA GLU A 409 -67.20 -25.17 31.51
C GLU A 409 -66.32 -23.95 31.87
N VAL A 410 -66.75 -22.68 31.72
CA VAL A 410 -68.11 -22.08 31.64
C VAL A 410 -68.33 -21.18 30.40
N LYS A 411 -69.61 -20.91 30.09
CA LYS A 411 -70.19 -19.94 29.13
C LYS A 411 -69.72 -18.46 29.40
N ALA A 412 -69.98 -17.44 28.57
CA ALA A 412 -71.17 -17.20 27.74
C ALA A 412 -71.01 -16.22 26.55
N THR A 413 -72.08 -16.17 25.75
CA THR A 413 -72.32 -15.39 24.53
C THR A 413 -72.37 -13.87 24.72
N ALA A 414 -72.01 -13.10 23.69
CA ALA A 414 -72.45 -11.72 23.49
C ALA A 414 -73.05 -11.55 22.07
N PRO A 415 -74.30 -11.08 21.92
CA PRO A 415 -74.91 -10.83 20.61
C PRO A 415 -74.57 -9.44 20.07
N ALA A 416 -74.71 -9.25 18.75
CA ALA A 416 -74.70 -7.93 18.12
C ALA A 416 -76.04 -7.21 18.34
N PRO A 417 -76.03 -5.87 18.24
CA PRO A 417 -76.99 -5.26 17.32
C PRO A 417 -76.34 -4.20 16.41
N ALA A 418 -76.93 -4.02 15.23
CA ALA A 418 -76.75 -2.84 14.38
C ALA A 418 -78.08 -2.07 14.32
N ILE A 419 -78.07 -0.74 14.15
CA ILE A 419 -79.20 0.05 13.61
C ILE A 419 -78.78 1.51 13.30
N ALA A 420 -79.39 2.07 12.23
CA ALA A 420 -79.59 3.48 11.88
C ALA A 420 -78.48 4.57 11.99
N ALA A 421 -77.85 4.86 10.83
CA ALA A 421 -78.10 6.05 9.98
C ALA A 421 -77.81 7.53 10.43
N ALA A 422 -77.90 8.41 9.41
CA ALA A 422 -77.83 9.89 9.40
C ALA A 422 -76.43 10.58 9.42
N LYS A 423 -76.34 11.77 8.78
CA LYS A 423 -75.09 12.51 8.48
C LYS A 423 -75.08 13.93 9.05
N SER A 424 -73.98 14.30 9.72
CA SER A 424 -73.47 15.69 9.78
C SER A 424 -71.98 15.65 10.16
N VAL A 425 -71.02 15.72 9.24
CA VAL A 425 -70.51 16.93 8.54
C VAL A 425 -69.65 17.84 9.44
N ARG A 426 -68.36 17.95 9.07
CA ARG A 426 -67.35 18.97 9.49
C ARG A 426 -66.87 18.99 10.96
N ARG A 427 -66.04 17.99 11.30
CA ARG A 427 -64.61 18.24 11.59
C ARG A 427 -63.81 17.00 11.17
N ALA A 428 -62.68 17.19 10.50
CA ALA A 428 -61.80 16.08 10.12
C ALA A 428 -61.04 15.60 11.36
N ALA A 429 -61.55 14.55 12.00
CA ALA A 429 -60.84 13.89 13.09
C ALA A 429 -59.50 13.33 12.58
N ALA A 430 -58.46 13.36 13.44
CA ALA A 430 -57.20 12.70 13.13
C ALA A 430 -57.47 11.21 12.86
N PRO A 431 -56.77 10.58 11.88
CA PRO A 431 -57.01 9.18 11.55
C PRO A 431 -56.80 8.31 12.79
N ASN A 432 -57.84 7.53 13.13
CA ASN A 432 -57.87 6.72 14.33
C ASN A 432 -56.62 5.84 14.39
N ASN A 433 -55.79 6.09 15.40
CA ASN A 433 -54.56 5.35 15.63
C ASN A 433 -54.88 4.01 16.32
N SER A 434 -55.75 3.21 15.70
CA SER A 434 -55.81 1.75 15.84
C SER A 434 -54.54 1.16 15.20
N ARG A 435 -53.41 1.52 15.80
CA ARG A 435 -52.07 1.26 15.29
C ARG A 435 -51.89 -0.26 15.32
N TYR A 436 -51.61 -0.81 14.15
CA TYR A 436 -51.01 -2.13 13.99
C TYR A 436 -50.00 -2.35 15.13
N GLU A 437 -50.26 -3.35 16.00
CA GLU A 437 -49.38 -3.60 17.13
C GLU A 437 -48.08 -4.18 16.59
N THR A 438 -47.11 -3.30 16.26
CA THR A 438 -45.83 -3.70 15.68
C THR A 438 -45.23 -4.74 16.60
N VAL A 439 -45.05 -5.98 16.11
CA VAL A 439 -44.46 -7.03 16.93
C VAL A 439 -43.03 -6.58 17.25
N PHE A 440 -42.79 -6.23 18.51
CA PHE A 440 -41.48 -5.75 18.98
C PHE A 440 -41.02 -6.58 20.17
N HIS A 441 -39.73 -6.95 20.19
CA HIS A 441 -39.14 -7.65 21.34
C HIS A 441 -38.32 -6.67 22.18
N LYS A 442 -38.81 -6.36 23.38
CA LYS A 442 -38.18 -5.43 24.32
C LYS A 442 -37.42 -6.21 25.40
N GLN A 443 -36.14 -5.89 25.59
CA GLN A 443 -35.32 -6.51 26.63
C GLN A 443 -34.42 -5.47 27.32
N SER A 444 -34.21 -5.63 28.63
CA SER A 444 -33.32 -4.79 29.43
C SER A 444 -32.22 -5.63 30.06
N THR A 445 -31.04 -5.01 30.25
CA THR A 445 -29.99 -5.56 31.10
C THR A 445 -30.32 -5.39 32.57
N ASP A 446 -29.63 -6.17 33.40
CA ASP A 446 -29.37 -5.84 34.80
C ASP A 446 -28.64 -4.49 34.97
N PRO A 447 -28.67 -3.87 36.17
CA PRO A 447 -28.01 -2.61 36.41
C PRO A 447 -26.48 -2.73 36.45
N PHE A 448 -25.83 -2.17 35.44
CA PHE A 448 -24.39 -1.93 35.46
C PHE A 448 -24.02 -0.92 36.55
N VAL A 449 -22.86 -1.13 37.20
CA VAL A 449 -22.22 -0.13 38.06
C VAL A 449 -21.41 0.85 37.19
N ILE A 450 -22.13 1.61 36.36
CA ILE A 450 -21.57 2.58 35.41
C ILE A 450 -22.46 3.83 35.39
N SER A 451 -21.92 4.95 34.90
CA SER A 451 -22.74 6.12 34.62
C SER A 451 -23.54 5.95 33.33
N HIS A 452 -24.82 6.29 33.38
CA HIS A 452 -25.71 6.33 32.21
C HIS A 452 -25.06 7.05 31.00
N ARG A 453 -24.35 8.17 31.21
CA ARG A 453 -23.61 8.91 30.16
C ARG A 453 -22.58 8.04 29.41
N LYS A 454 -21.90 7.11 30.09
CA LYS A 454 -20.92 6.20 29.47
C LYS A 454 -21.61 5.05 28.75
N LEU A 455 -22.63 4.43 29.36
CA LEU A 455 -23.38 3.32 28.76
C LEU A 455 -24.18 3.78 27.51
N ASN A 456 -24.68 5.02 27.50
CA ASN A 456 -25.43 5.59 26.38
C ASN A 456 -24.58 5.78 25.11
N LYS A 457 -23.24 5.82 25.21
CA LYS A 457 -22.36 5.79 24.02
C LYS A 457 -22.46 4.44 23.30
N LEU A 458 -22.51 3.32 24.04
CA LEU A 458 -22.69 1.98 23.47
C LEU A 458 -24.12 1.78 22.96
N GLY A 459 -25.13 2.28 23.69
CA GLY A 459 -26.53 2.28 23.22
C GLY A 459 -26.69 2.98 21.86
N ARG A 460 -26.09 4.17 21.70
CA ARG A 460 -26.06 4.89 20.41
C ARG A 460 -25.29 4.16 19.30
N GLN A 461 -24.27 3.36 19.62
CA GLN A 461 -23.49 2.60 18.63
C GLN A 461 -24.29 1.43 18.04
N ILE A 462 -25.17 0.81 18.83
CA ILE A 462 -25.99 -0.34 18.38
C ILE A 462 -27.37 0.06 17.83
N SER A 463 -27.89 1.24 18.16
CA SER A 463 -29.21 1.69 17.68
C SER A 463 -29.20 1.88 16.15
N GLY A 464 -30.24 1.40 15.49
CA GLY A 464 -30.38 1.41 14.02
C GLY A 464 -29.60 0.32 13.29
N GLN A 465 -28.83 -0.52 13.97
CA GLN A 465 -28.00 -1.57 13.34
C GLN A 465 -28.75 -2.92 13.25
N PRO A 466 -28.48 -3.73 12.21
CA PRO A 466 -28.88 -5.15 12.18
C PRO A 466 -28.35 -5.90 13.42
N ILE A 467 -29.13 -6.85 13.95
CA ILE A 467 -28.82 -7.49 15.24
C ILE A 467 -27.44 -8.16 15.27
N ASP A 468 -27.05 -8.85 14.19
CA ASP A 468 -25.77 -9.56 14.13
C ASP A 468 -24.58 -8.60 13.96
N TYR A 469 -24.77 -7.48 13.27
CA TYR A 469 -23.76 -6.41 13.21
C TYR A 469 -23.59 -5.75 14.59
N ALA A 470 -24.68 -5.54 15.34
CA ALA A 470 -24.61 -5.03 16.72
C ALA A 470 -23.89 -6.01 17.66
N ILE A 471 -24.12 -7.32 17.52
CA ILE A 471 -23.39 -8.37 18.27
C ILE A 471 -21.89 -8.32 17.94
N LEU A 472 -21.53 -8.27 16.66
CA LEU A 472 -20.14 -8.19 16.17
C LEU A 472 -19.44 -6.90 16.65
N GLN A 473 -20.13 -5.75 16.61
CA GLN A 473 -19.64 -4.48 17.15
C GLN A 473 -19.37 -4.54 18.66
N MET A 474 -20.16 -5.29 19.43
CA MET A 474 -19.92 -5.49 20.86
C MET A 474 -18.79 -6.48 21.16
N GLN A 475 -18.60 -7.50 20.31
CA GLN A 475 -17.50 -8.47 20.39
C GLN A 475 -16.13 -7.80 20.19
N PHE A 476 -15.99 -6.91 19.20
CA PHE A 476 -14.73 -6.17 18.97
C PHE A 476 -14.59 -4.88 19.79
N SER A 477 -15.61 -4.51 20.58
CA SER A 477 -15.55 -3.33 21.45
C SER A 477 -14.64 -3.58 22.66
N ASN A 478 -13.54 -2.82 22.75
CA ASN A 478 -12.61 -2.80 23.89
C ASN A 478 -13.16 -2.12 25.17
N LYS A 479 -14.48 -2.02 25.36
CA LYS A 479 -15.13 -1.45 26.55
C LYS A 479 -15.73 -2.57 27.39
N ARG A 480 -15.29 -2.76 28.65
CA ARG A 480 -15.74 -3.83 29.58
C ARG A 480 -17.27 -4.05 29.68
N ALA A 481 -18.10 -3.06 29.35
CA ALA A 481 -19.55 -3.21 29.32
C ALA A 481 -20.09 -3.97 28.09
N SER A 482 -19.37 -4.02 26.96
CA SER A 482 -19.89 -4.60 25.72
C SER A 482 -20.10 -6.11 25.78
N VAL A 483 -19.30 -6.85 26.55
CA VAL A 483 -19.50 -8.31 26.77
C VAL A 483 -20.93 -8.60 27.24
N LYS A 484 -21.42 -7.88 28.26
CA LYS A 484 -22.81 -8.00 28.76
C LYS A 484 -23.87 -7.44 27.82
N ILE A 485 -23.50 -6.58 26.86
CA ILE A 485 -24.42 -6.09 25.82
C ILE A 485 -24.49 -7.08 24.65
N GLN A 486 -23.39 -7.78 24.34
CA GLN A 486 -23.34 -8.91 23.42
C GLN A 486 -24.20 -10.06 23.95
N GLU A 487 -24.05 -10.42 25.24
CA GLU A 487 -24.94 -11.35 25.96
C GLU A 487 -26.41 -10.94 25.84
N LEU A 488 -26.74 -9.67 26.12
CA LEU A 488 -28.10 -9.12 25.97
C LEU A 488 -28.63 -9.30 24.54
N LEU A 489 -27.86 -8.88 23.53
CA LEU A 489 -28.27 -8.88 22.12
C LEU A 489 -28.49 -10.31 21.61
N ALA A 490 -27.59 -11.24 21.93
CA ALA A 490 -27.75 -12.66 21.58
C ALA A 490 -29.01 -13.28 22.23
N ASN A 491 -29.20 -13.07 23.54
CA ASN A 491 -30.41 -13.54 24.25
C ASN A 491 -31.69 -12.87 23.71
N ALA A 492 -31.63 -11.60 23.32
CA ALA A 492 -32.76 -10.88 22.76
C ALA A 492 -33.09 -11.35 21.34
N LYS A 493 -32.08 -11.66 20.49
CA LYS A 493 -32.29 -12.31 19.19
C LYS A 493 -33.00 -13.66 19.35
N GLN A 494 -32.47 -14.53 20.22
CA GLN A 494 -33.06 -15.85 20.49
C GLN A 494 -34.52 -15.72 20.97
N ARG A 495 -34.81 -14.81 21.91
CA ARG A 495 -36.16 -14.59 22.42
C ARG A 495 -37.11 -13.94 21.41
N ALA A 496 -36.62 -13.07 20.52
CA ALA A 496 -37.40 -12.52 19.42
C ALA A 496 -37.86 -13.62 18.45
N VAL A 497 -36.93 -14.47 18.01
CA VAL A 497 -37.24 -15.62 17.14
C VAL A 497 -38.16 -16.62 17.86
N GLN A 498 -37.78 -17.12 19.04
CA GLN A 498 -38.50 -18.20 19.74
C GLN A 498 -39.85 -17.78 20.34
N LYS A 499 -39.94 -16.59 20.95
CA LYS A 499 -41.15 -16.17 21.69
C LYS A 499 -42.02 -15.15 20.96
N ARG A 500 -41.50 -14.48 19.93
CA ARG A 500 -42.25 -13.52 19.11
C ARG A 500 -42.35 -13.91 17.63
N LYS A 501 -41.81 -15.07 17.24
CA LYS A 501 -41.81 -15.61 15.86
C LYS A 501 -41.28 -14.61 14.82
N MET A 502 -40.27 -13.83 15.21
CA MET A 502 -39.64 -12.85 14.31
C MET A 502 -38.57 -13.49 13.42
N ASP A 503 -38.44 -12.97 12.21
CA ASP A 503 -37.41 -13.41 11.27
C ASP A 503 -36.00 -12.98 11.71
N ALA A 504 -35.11 -13.97 11.83
CA ALA A 504 -33.74 -13.76 12.31
C ALA A 504 -32.86 -12.82 11.44
N PRO A 505 -32.94 -12.79 10.09
CA PRO A 505 -32.06 -11.95 9.26
C PRO A 505 -32.57 -10.53 9.03
N THR A 506 -33.89 -10.27 9.19
CA THR A 506 -34.51 -8.94 9.03
C THR A 506 -34.52 -8.13 10.33
N LEU A 507 -34.02 -8.71 11.43
CA LEU A 507 -34.10 -8.15 12.77
C LEU A 507 -33.10 -7.00 13.01
N VAL A 508 -33.63 -5.82 13.33
CA VAL A 508 -32.87 -4.58 13.56
C VAL A 508 -33.07 -4.11 15.00
N VAL A 509 -32.00 -3.57 15.60
CA VAL A 509 -32.07 -2.86 16.89
C VAL A 509 -32.69 -1.48 16.65
N ALA A 510 -34.01 -1.43 16.54
CA ALA A 510 -34.75 -0.20 16.22
C ALA A 510 -34.46 0.94 17.21
N GLU A 511 -34.48 0.62 18.51
CA GLU A 511 -34.27 1.60 19.60
C GLU A 511 -33.37 1.01 20.69
N ALA A 512 -32.41 1.80 21.19
CA ALA A 512 -31.58 1.44 22.34
C ALA A 512 -31.37 2.66 23.26
N TRP A 513 -31.83 2.60 24.51
CA TRP A 513 -31.74 3.69 25.48
C TRP A 513 -31.28 3.24 26.86
N VAL A 514 -30.79 4.18 27.67
CA VAL A 514 -30.20 3.90 28.99
C VAL A 514 -30.98 4.56 30.11
N SER A 515 -31.52 3.72 30.99
CA SER A 515 -32.25 4.13 32.20
C SER A 515 -31.30 4.28 33.38
N LYS A 516 -31.45 5.37 34.16
CA LYS A 516 -30.80 5.53 35.47
C LYS A 516 -31.53 4.61 36.46
N ARG A 517 -30.80 3.80 37.23
CA ARG A 517 -31.39 3.02 38.35
C ARG A 517 -30.91 3.60 39.69
N SER A 518 -31.32 3.03 40.81
CA SER A 518 -31.09 3.60 42.15
C SER A 518 -29.61 3.93 42.41
N LYS A 519 -29.38 5.11 43.01
CA LYS A 519 -28.04 5.57 43.37
C LYS A 519 -27.53 4.67 44.50
N ARG A 520 -26.37 4.01 44.31
CA ARG A 520 -25.70 3.30 45.42
C ARG A 520 -25.19 4.30 46.47
N SER A 521 -24.80 3.80 47.63
CA SER A 521 -24.35 4.58 48.78
C SER A 521 -23.40 5.73 48.42
N LYS A 522 -23.67 6.89 49.01
CA LYS A 522 -22.80 8.08 48.96
C LYS A 522 -21.49 7.75 49.69
N LYS A 523 -20.33 7.92 49.05
CA LYS A 523 -19.04 7.94 49.76
C LYS A 523 -18.57 9.37 49.95
N MET A 524 -18.17 9.72 51.17
CA MET A 524 -17.43 10.95 51.43
C MET A 524 -16.04 10.85 50.78
N VAL A 525 -15.52 11.99 50.30
CA VAL A 525 -14.18 12.14 49.74
C VAL A 525 -13.58 13.40 50.34
N ALA A 526 -12.50 13.25 51.10
CA ALA A 526 -11.72 14.39 51.58
C ALA A 526 -11.08 15.13 50.40
N GLN A 527 -10.95 16.44 50.54
CA GLN A 527 -10.25 17.33 49.61
C GLN A 527 -9.31 18.23 50.43
N GLY A 528 -8.40 18.94 49.75
CA GLY A 528 -7.51 19.90 50.41
C GLY A 528 -8.26 20.97 51.21
N ARG A 529 -7.59 21.55 52.22
CA ARG A 529 -8.12 22.59 53.12
C ARG A 529 -9.40 22.18 53.88
N GLY A 530 -9.55 20.88 54.20
CA GLY A 530 -10.66 20.37 55.02
C GLY A 530 -12.01 20.25 54.31
N HIS A 531 -12.11 20.61 53.03
CA HIS A 531 -13.35 20.44 52.27
C HIS A 531 -13.71 18.96 52.08
N ARG A 532 -15.02 18.64 52.11
CA ARG A 532 -15.54 17.28 51.93
C ARG A 532 -16.52 17.18 50.76
N GLY A 533 -16.14 16.45 49.73
CA GLY A 533 -16.98 16.13 48.58
C GLY A 533 -17.79 14.85 48.77
N THR A 534 -18.90 14.70 48.03
CA THR A 534 -19.69 13.45 47.98
C THR A 534 -19.55 12.76 46.63
N ARG A 535 -18.94 11.57 46.62
CA ARG A 535 -18.79 10.72 45.43
C ARG A 535 -19.83 9.60 45.44
N ILE A 536 -20.78 9.67 44.51
CA ILE A 536 -21.84 8.66 44.32
C ILE A 536 -21.38 7.66 43.25
N LYS A 537 -21.51 6.35 43.49
CA LYS A 537 -21.37 5.33 42.44
C LYS A 537 -22.72 5.19 41.68
N PRO A 538 -22.84 5.65 40.43
CA PRO A 538 -24.09 5.53 39.67
C PRO A 538 -24.38 4.09 39.26
N SER A 539 -25.65 3.79 39.01
CA SER A 539 -26.08 2.57 38.33
C SER A 539 -27.00 2.91 37.14
N SER A 540 -26.97 2.06 36.11
CA SER A 540 -27.84 2.20 34.93
C SER A 540 -28.00 0.88 34.19
N SER A 541 -29.18 0.64 33.62
CA SER A 541 -29.45 -0.48 32.69
C SER A 541 -29.62 0.04 31.27
N LEU A 542 -29.26 -0.79 30.30
CA LEU A 542 -29.54 -0.58 28.88
C LEU A 542 -30.83 -1.33 28.52
N THR A 543 -31.75 -0.70 27.80
CA THR A 543 -32.96 -1.33 27.26
C THR A 543 -32.92 -1.20 25.74
N ILE A 544 -33.21 -2.31 25.06
CA ILE A 544 -33.27 -2.41 23.60
C ILE A 544 -34.65 -2.86 23.16
N VAL A 545 -35.04 -2.44 21.95
CA VAL A 545 -36.24 -2.90 21.25
C VAL A 545 -35.82 -3.40 19.87
N LEU A 546 -36.11 -4.66 19.60
CA LEU A 546 -35.92 -5.31 18.31
C LEU A 546 -37.22 -5.26 17.52
N LYS A 547 -37.12 -4.94 16.23
CA LYS A 547 -38.21 -4.96 15.24
C LYS A 547 -37.64 -5.51 13.93
N GLU A 548 -38.50 -6.06 13.10
CA GLU A 548 -38.16 -6.35 11.70
C GLU A 548 -38.08 -5.04 10.91
N GLY A 549 -37.17 -4.95 9.95
CA GLY A 549 -36.95 -3.70 9.21
C GLY A 549 -36.32 -3.87 7.83
N LYS A 550 -36.46 -2.83 7.00
CA LYS A 550 -35.80 -2.71 5.68
C LYS A 550 -34.29 -2.95 5.83
N THR A 551 -33.70 -3.75 4.96
CA THR A 551 -32.25 -4.02 5.01
C THR A 551 -31.45 -2.75 4.71
N VAL A 552 -30.18 -2.71 5.14
CA VAL A 552 -29.29 -1.56 4.92
C VAL A 552 -29.15 -1.22 3.43
N GLU A 553 -29.26 -2.23 2.55
CA GLU A 553 -29.20 -2.07 1.09
C GLU A 553 -30.47 -1.41 0.54
N GLN A 554 -31.65 -1.86 0.97
CA GLN A 554 -32.93 -1.24 0.62
C GLN A 554 -32.97 0.23 1.08
N GLN A 555 -32.50 0.52 2.30
CA GLN A 555 -32.39 1.88 2.82
C GLN A 555 -31.42 2.75 1.99
N LYS A 556 -30.27 2.21 1.56
CA LYS A 556 -29.33 2.89 0.65
C LYS A 556 -29.94 3.18 -0.73
N VAL A 557 -30.67 2.23 -1.31
CA VAL A 557 -31.35 2.41 -2.61
C VAL A 557 -32.44 3.48 -2.51
N GLU A 558 -33.26 3.46 -1.47
CA GLU A 558 -34.30 4.46 -1.22
C GLU A 558 -33.72 5.87 -0.97
N ALA A 559 -32.59 5.96 -0.25
CA ALA A 559 -31.84 7.19 -0.08
C ALA A 559 -31.19 7.69 -1.39
N ARG A 560 -30.62 6.81 -2.21
CA ARG A 560 -30.08 7.16 -3.55
C ARG A 560 -31.19 7.71 -4.45
N LYS A 561 -32.35 7.04 -4.50
CA LYS A 561 -33.53 7.48 -5.27
C LYS A 561 -34.02 8.87 -4.83
N ARG A 562 -34.12 9.12 -3.52
CA ARG A 562 -34.46 10.46 -2.97
C ARG A 562 -33.41 11.53 -3.27
N LYS A 563 -32.12 11.18 -3.32
CA LYS A 563 -31.04 12.13 -3.62
C LYS A 563 -31.02 12.52 -5.10
N LEU A 564 -31.20 11.56 -6.00
CA LEU A 564 -31.32 11.79 -7.45
C LEU A 564 -32.54 12.68 -7.78
N ALA A 565 -33.69 12.39 -7.19
CA ALA A 565 -34.92 13.19 -7.35
C ALA A 565 -34.82 14.65 -6.85
N ARG A 566 -33.73 15.04 -6.17
CA ARG A 566 -33.48 16.41 -5.68
C ARG A 566 -32.40 17.18 -6.46
N ILE A 567 -31.99 16.67 -7.61
CA ILE A 567 -30.99 17.28 -8.52
C ILE A 567 -31.65 17.84 -9.78
N VAL A 568 -32.90 17.48 -10.06
CA VAL A 568 -33.65 17.85 -11.29
C VAL A 568 -34.19 19.29 -11.22
N SER A 569 -33.30 20.29 -11.16
CA SER A 569 -33.66 21.71 -11.26
C SER A 569 -32.52 22.54 -11.84
N ALA A 570 -32.83 23.27 -12.92
CA ALA A 570 -31.97 24.14 -13.76
C ALA A 570 -31.08 23.44 -14.82
N SER A 571 -31.09 24.06 -16.01
CA SER A 571 -30.16 23.91 -17.15
C SER A 571 -29.77 22.50 -17.63
N VAL A 572 -30.65 21.87 -18.41
CA VAL A 572 -30.25 21.01 -19.55
C VAL A 572 -31.11 21.38 -20.76
N THR A 573 -30.48 21.89 -21.82
CA THR A 573 -31.08 22.00 -23.15
C THR A 573 -30.49 20.90 -24.05
N PRO A 574 -31.30 19.99 -24.62
CA PRO A 574 -30.79 18.87 -25.41
C PRO A 574 -30.01 19.35 -26.65
N ALA A 575 -29.09 18.53 -27.14
CA ALA A 575 -28.44 18.77 -28.42
C ALA A 575 -29.41 18.44 -29.57
N ARG A 576 -29.35 19.22 -30.67
CA ARG A 576 -30.21 19.00 -31.84
C ARG A 576 -29.60 17.90 -32.71
N ALA A 577 -30.31 16.78 -32.88
CA ALA A 577 -29.75 15.57 -33.49
C ALA A 577 -29.48 15.70 -35.01
N ASP A 578 -30.05 16.69 -35.68
CA ASP A 578 -30.16 16.72 -37.15
C ASP A 578 -29.01 17.44 -37.87
N SER A 579 -28.08 18.12 -37.15
CA SER A 579 -27.09 18.98 -37.80
C SER A 579 -25.89 18.26 -38.42
N PHE A 580 -25.61 17.02 -37.99
CA PHE A 580 -24.46 16.21 -38.40
C PHE A 580 -24.81 14.73 -38.55
N GLU A 581 -24.04 14.01 -39.38
CA GLU A 581 -24.08 12.56 -39.52
C GLU A 581 -22.66 11.97 -39.50
N ASN A 582 -22.47 10.79 -38.90
CA ASN A 582 -21.18 10.12 -38.82
C ASN A 582 -21.05 9.07 -39.93
N THR A 583 -20.29 9.36 -40.99
CA THR A 583 -20.08 8.41 -42.10
C THR A 583 -19.18 7.24 -41.70
N ALA A 584 -18.23 7.47 -40.79
CA ALA A 584 -17.43 6.42 -40.18
C ALA A 584 -16.95 6.77 -38.76
N VAL A 585 -17.08 5.82 -37.83
CA VAL A 585 -16.53 5.92 -36.47
C VAL A 585 -15.55 4.77 -36.24
N VAL A 586 -14.27 5.09 -36.08
CA VAL A 586 -13.19 4.11 -35.86
C VAL A 586 -12.58 4.33 -34.47
N ARG A 587 -13.01 3.51 -33.50
CA ARG A 587 -12.47 3.49 -32.13
C ARG A 587 -11.26 2.55 -32.08
N THR A 588 -10.08 3.08 -31.79
CA THR A 588 -8.87 2.29 -31.54
C THR A 588 -8.55 2.33 -30.06
N ILE A 589 -8.38 1.17 -29.43
CA ILE A 589 -8.09 1.00 -28.01
C ILE A 589 -6.73 0.33 -27.89
N GLU A 590 -5.77 0.97 -27.24
CA GLU A 590 -4.41 0.44 -27.06
C GLU A 590 -4.21 0.05 -25.59
N LEU A 591 -4.16 -1.26 -25.35
CA LEU A 591 -4.19 -1.84 -24.01
C LEU A 591 -2.79 -1.90 -23.39
N GLY A 592 -2.52 -0.93 -22.51
CA GLY A 592 -1.33 -0.90 -21.65
C GLY A 592 -1.54 -1.66 -20.34
N GLY A 593 -0.84 -1.16 -19.31
CA GLY A 593 -0.98 -1.57 -17.91
C GLY A 593 -2.09 -0.77 -17.24
N SER A 594 -1.73 0.09 -16.27
CA SER A 594 -2.67 0.93 -15.50
C SER A 594 -3.29 2.08 -16.33
N LEU A 595 -2.73 2.34 -17.52
CA LEU A 595 -3.25 3.27 -18.52
C LEU A 595 -3.72 2.52 -19.78
N VAL A 596 -4.85 2.94 -20.34
CA VAL A 596 -5.36 2.53 -21.66
C VAL A 596 -5.59 3.79 -22.50
N GLN A 597 -5.02 3.85 -23.70
CA GLN A 597 -5.22 4.97 -24.63
C GLN A 597 -6.35 4.60 -25.61
N VAL A 598 -7.34 5.46 -25.73
CA VAL A 598 -8.49 5.29 -26.63
C VAL A 598 -8.50 6.44 -27.63
N VAL A 599 -8.31 6.13 -28.91
CA VAL A 599 -8.33 7.09 -30.02
C VAL A 599 -9.53 6.80 -30.90
N THR A 600 -10.57 7.63 -30.80
CA THR A 600 -11.79 7.51 -31.61
C THR A 600 -11.76 8.54 -32.74
N THR A 601 -11.71 8.06 -33.98
CA THR A 601 -11.80 8.91 -35.17
C THR A 601 -13.23 8.96 -35.67
N TYR A 602 -13.82 10.14 -35.74
CA TYR A 602 -15.15 10.40 -36.32
C TYR A 602 -14.96 11.08 -37.67
N ALA A 603 -15.49 10.49 -38.74
CA ALA A 603 -15.70 11.17 -40.01
C ALA A 603 -17.10 11.79 -39.99
N VAL A 604 -17.16 13.08 -39.68
CA VAL A 604 -18.40 13.83 -39.49
C VAL A 604 -18.77 14.54 -40.79
N LYS A 605 -19.98 14.33 -41.28
CA LYS A 605 -20.60 15.01 -42.43
C LYS A 605 -21.55 16.09 -41.91
N SER A 606 -21.50 17.29 -42.50
CA SER A 606 -22.40 18.40 -42.14
C SER A 606 -23.70 18.33 -42.94
N LEU A 607 -24.83 18.37 -42.24
CA LEU A 607 -26.16 18.43 -42.86
C LEU A 607 -26.73 19.87 -42.83
N GLU A 608 -26.51 20.60 -41.74
CA GLU A 608 -26.95 22.00 -41.58
C GLU A 608 -25.80 22.99 -41.85
N ALA A 609 -26.05 24.02 -42.65
CA ALA A 609 -25.06 25.03 -42.99
C ALA A 609 -24.69 25.90 -41.77
N GLY A 610 -23.39 26.03 -41.50
CA GLY A 610 -22.88 26.95 -40.48
C GLY A 610 -22.76 26.38 -39.06
N SER A 611 -23.19 25.13 -38.80
CA SER A 611 -23.01 24.50 -37.49
C SER A 611 -21.52 24.28 -37.17
N GLN A 612 -21.09 24.69 -35.97
CA GLN A 612 -19.68 24.64 -35.52
C GLN A 612 -19.46 23.76 -34.28
N VAL A 613 -20.53 23.24 -33.66
CA VAL A 613 -20.44 22.56 -32.36
C VAL A 613 -20.83 21.10 -32.52
N TYR A 614 -19.85 20.20 -32.39
CA TYR A 614 -20.07 18.75 -32.51
C TYR A 614 -20.09 18.10 -31.12
N THR A 615 -21.20 17.42 -30.79
CA THR A 615 -21.44 16.80 -29.47
C THR A 615 -21.05 15.32 -29.45
N ILE A 616 -20.34 14.89 -28.41
CA ILE A 616 -20.02 13.48 -28.11
C ILE A 616 -20.68 13.08 -26.79
N ALA A 617 -21.23 11.86 -26.74
CA ALA A 617 -21.79 11.29 -25.53
C ALA A 617 -20.86 10.22 -24.93
N PHE A 618 -20.72 10.23 -23.61
CA PHE A 618 -20.01 9.20 -22.85
C PHE A 618 -20.95 8.58 -21.79
N ASP A 619 -20.84 7.28 -21.60
CA ASP A 619 -21.43 6.54 -20.47
C ASP A 619 -20.70 6.93 -19.16
N ASP A 620 -21.44 6.97 -18.04
CA ASP A 620 -20.90 7.09 -16.66
C ASP A 620 -19.62 6.24 -16.51
N SER A 621 -19.68 4.97 -16.93
CA SER A 621 -18.58 4.03 -16.73
C SER A 621 -17.38 4.24 -17.66
N GLU A 622 -17.50 5.09 -18.70
CA GLU A 622 -16.35 5.55 -19.49
C GLU A 622 -15.83 6.91 -18.99
N MET A 623 -16.72 7.79 -18.51
CA MET A 623 -16.33 9.09 -17.94
C MET A 623 -15.58 8.94 -16.61
N GLU A 624 -16.06 8.12 -15.67
CA GLU A 624 -15.40 7.86 -14.37
C GLU A 624 -13.94 7.40 -14.52
N LYS A 625 -13.59 6.75 -15.64
CA LYS A 625 -12.23 6.26 -15.92
C LYS A 625 -11.38 7.24 -16.72
N THR A 626 -11.98 8.24 -17.36
CA THR A 626 -11.29 9.12 -18.31
C THR A 626 -10.55 10.22 -17.56
N SER A 627 -9.22 10.18 -17.63
CA SER A 627 -8.31 11.13 -16.97
C SER A 627 -7.96 12.33 -17.85
N TRP A 628 -7.78 12.09 -19.15
CA TRP A 628 -7.41 13.08 -20.16
C TRP A 628 -8.37 12.93 -21.34
N LEU A 629 -8.77 14.04 -21.93
CA LEU A 629 -9.60 14.10 -23.13
C LEU A 629 -9.11 15.25 -24.01
N GLU A 630 -8.82 14.94 -25.27
CA GLU A 630 -8.23 15.86 -26.24
C GLU A 630 -8.89 15.63 -27.61
N ALA A 631 -9.32 16.69 -28.29
CA ALA A 631 -9.91 16.61 -29.62
C ALA A 631 -9.05 17.40 -30.62
N ARG A 632 -8.83 16.86 -31.82
CA ARG A 632 -8.03 17.51 -32.88
C ARG A 632 -8.54 17.12 -34.27
N ILE A 633 -8.35 18.00 -35.25
CA ILE A 633 -8.63 17.66 -36.66
C ILE A 633 -7.50 16.76 -37.18
N LYS A 634 -7.84 15.70 -37.91
CA LYS A 634 -6.87 14.75 -38.46
C LYS A 634 -5.85 15.47 -39.36
N GLY A 635 -4.58 15.45 -38.96
CA GLY A 635 -3.48 16.14 -39.63
C GLY A 635 -3.07 17.48 -39.02
N GLN A 636 -3.84 18.00 -38.05
CA GLN A 636 -3.46 19.16 -37.24
C GLN A 636 -2.90 18.72 -35.88
N THR A 637 -1.93 19.46 -35.38
CA THR A 637 -1.28 19.24 -34.06
C THR A 637 -2.02 19.93 -32.92
N ASN A 638 -2.77 20.98 -33.22
CA ASN A 638 -3.35 21.84 -32.19
C ASN A 638 -4.66 21.24 -31.67
N PRO A 639 -4.89 21.21 -30.34
CA PRO A 639 -6.15 20.76 -29.78
C PRO A 639 -7.27 21.78 -30.06
N LEU A 640 -8.48 21.27 -30.23
CA LEU A 640 -9.72 22.03 -30.32
C LEU A 640 -10.21 22.43 -28.92
N PRO A 641 -10.95 23.55 -28.77
CA PRO A 641 -11.61 23.85 -27.51
C PRO A 641 -12.74 22.85 -27.25
N VAL A 642 -12.74 22.29 -26.05
CA VAL A 642 -13.71 21.30 -25.59
C VAL A 642 -14.44 21.85 -24.37
N THR A 643 -15.77 21.71 -24.35
CA THR A 643 -16.63 22.17 -23.26
C THR A 643 -17.53 21.02 -22.78
N SER A 644 -17.71 20.88 -21.47
CA SER A 644 -18.62 19.86 -20.93
C SER A 644 -20.02 20.46 -20.76
N ARG A 645 -21.02 19.80 -21.35
CA ARG A 645 -22.44 20.18 -21.28
C ARG A 645 -23.11 19.63 -20.01
N GLY A 646 -22.40 18.82 -19.23
CA GLY A 646 -22.90 18.13 -18.03
C GLY A 646 -23.43 16.73 -18.34
N VAL A 647 -24.20 16.19 -17.38
CA VAL A 647 -24.93 14.92 -17.53
C VAL A 647 -26.33 15.24 -18.05
N ASP A 648 -26.73 14.59 -19.13
CA ASP A 648 -28.11 14.67 -19.62
C ASP A 648 -29.08 14.03 -18.62
N ALA A 649 -30.11 14.78 -18.21
CA ALA A 649 -31.04 14.37 -17.15
C ALA A 649 -32.00 13.24 -17.58
N THR A 650 -32.16 13.02 -18.89
CA THR A 650 -32.92 11.91 -19.46
C THR A 650 -32.08 10.63 -19.54
N SER A 651 -31.02 10.64 -20.34
CA SER A 651 -30.22 9.44 -20.67
C SER A 651 -29.11 9.10 -19.67
N GLY A 652 -28.81 9.99 -18.72
CA GLY A 652 -27.65 9.86 -17.83
C GLY A 652 -26.30 10.00 -18.53
N LEU A 653 -26.25 10.39 -19.81
CA LEU A 653 -25.01 10.47 -20.58
C LEU A 653 -24.27 11.79 -20.35
N HIS A 654 -22.97 11.70 -20.15
CA HIS A 654 -22.07 12.86 -20.13
C HIS A 654 -21.90 13.40 -21.56
N SER A 655 -22.43 14.60 -21.82
CA SER A 655 -22.34 15.25 -23.13
C SER A 655 -21.19 16.25 -23.17
N ILE A 656 -20.38 16.20 -24.22
CA ILE A 656 -19.19 17.03 -24.42
C ILE A 656 -19.25 17.67 -25.80
N ASP A 657 -19.20 19.00 -25.83
CA ASP A 657 -19.33 19.84 -27.02
C ASP A 657 -17.93 20.33 -27.47
N ILE A 658 -17.56 19.97 -28.71
CA ILE A 658 -16.30 20.34 -29.37
C ILE A 658 -16.57 21.45 -30.37
N THR A 659 -15.83 22.55 -30.26
CA THR A 659 -15.95 23.69 -31.19
C THR A 659 -14.99 23.56 -32.37
N LEU A 660 -15.52 23.64 -33.58
CA LEU A 660 -14.76 23.63 -34.83
C LEU A 660 -14.27 25.07 -35.16
N PRO A 661 -13.02 25.26 -35.61
CA PRO A 661 -12.46 26.59 -35.88
C PRO A 661 -13.03 27.27 -37.14
N LYS A 662 -13.74 26.50 -37.96
CA LYS A 662 -14.50 26.96 -39.13
C LYS A 662 -15.68 26.01 -39.32
N ALA A 663 -16.85 26.54 -39.63
CA ALA A 663 -17.98 25.72 -40.03
C ALA A 663 -17.64 24.91 -41.30
N PRO A 664 -17.89 23.58 -41.34
CA PRO A 664 -17.88 22.83 -42.58
C PRO A 664 -18.94 23.35 -43.56
N ALA A 665 -18.73 23.08 -44.85
CA ALA A 665 -19.77 23.25 -45.85
C ALA A 665 -20.76 22.07 -45.76
N VAL A 666 -22.00 22.29 -46.21
CA VAL A 666 -23.01 21.21 -46.35
C VAL A 666 -22.42 20.07 -47.20
N ASP A 667 -22.72 18.83 -46.81
CA ASP A 667 -22.19 17.58 -47.34
C ASP A 667 -20.66 17.36 -47.25
N SER A 668 -19.87 18.36 -46.84
CA SER A 668 -18.44 18.18 -46.62
C SER A 668 -18.15 17.36 -45.36
N THR A 669 -17.08 16.55 -45.41
CA THR A 669 -16.68 15.66 -44.31
C THR A 669 -15.42 16.14 -43.60
N VAL A 670 -15.46 16.19 -42.27
CA VAL A 670 -14.34 16.53 -41.39
C VAL A 670 -13.95 15.31 -40.55
N SER A 671 -12.67 14.93 -40.60
CA SER A 671 -12.12 13.86 -39.75
C SER A 671 -11.67 14.43 -38.39
N LEU A 672 -12.46 14.22 -37.34
CA LEU A 672 -12.10 14.52 -35.97
C LEU A 672 -11.43 13.30 -35.32
N VAL A 673 -10.36 13.54 -34.56
CA VAL A 673 -9.65 12.54 -33.77
C VAL A 673 -9.76 12.93 -32.31
N VAL A 674 -10.43 12.09 -31.52
CA VAL A 674 -10.65 12.30 -30.08
C VAL A 674 -9.85 11.25 -29.32
N GLU A 675 -8.93 11.72 -28.49
CA GLU A 675 -8.00 10.93 -27.72
C GLU A 675 -8.35 11.03 -26.24
N THR A 676 -8.72 9.91 -25.63
CA THR A 676 -8.98 9.79 -24.19
C THR A 676 -8.03 8.80 -23.54
N ILE A 677 -7.55 9.12 -22.34
CA ILE A 677 -6.71 8.21 -21.54
C ILE A 677 -7.53 7.69 -20.37
N GLN A 678 -7.82 6.40 -20.39
CA GLN A 678 -8.54 5.71 -19.33
C GLN A 678 -7.56 5.16 -18.29
N THR A 679 -7.74 5.56 -17.04
CA THR A 679 -7.05 5.02 -15.85
C THR A 679 -7.89 3.90 -15.23
N HIS A 680 -7.25 2.92 -14.59
CA HIS A 680 -7.95 1.84 -13.83
C HIS A 680 -8.93 1.00 -14.67
N ALA A 681 -8.76 0.97 -15.99
CA ALA A 681 -9.67 0.30 -16.91
C ALA A 681 -9.35 -1.18 -17.16
N THR A 682 -8.15 -1.62 -16.77
CA THR A 682 -7.66 -3.00 -16.81
C THR A 682 -7.52 -3.54 -15.39
N TYR A 683 -7.61 -4.86 -15.22
CA TYR A 683 -7.38 -5.51 -13.94
C TYR A 683 -6.76 -6.92 -14.13
N PRO A 684 -5.96 -7.42 -13.18
CA PRO A 684 -5.33 -8.74 -13.28
C PRO A 684 -6.37 -9.87 -13.26
N TRP A 685 -6.26 -10.80 -14.20
CA TRP A 685 -7.09 -12.00 -14.29
C TRP A 685 -6.23 -13.21 -14.72
N PRO A 686 -5.91 -14.15 -13.81
CA PRO A 686 -6.36 -14.25 -12.43
C PRO A 686 -5.83 -13.13 -11.51
N GLU A 687 -6.57 -12.80 -10.45
CA GLU A 687 -6.15 -11.80 -9.46
C GLU A 687 -4.87 -12.16 -8.70
N ARG A 688 -4.44 -13.42 -8.76
CA ARG A 688 -3.25 -13.94 -8.06
C ARG A 688 -2.40 -14.81 -8.96
N ALA A 689 -1.09 -14.56 -8.95
CA ALA A 689 -0.10 -15.30 -9.72
C ALA A 689 1.06 -15.74 -8.82
N GLY A 690 1.58 -16.95 -9.06
CA GLY A 690 2.81 -17.43 -8.44
C GLY A 690 4.01 -16.66 -8.98
N GLN A 691 5.09 -16.55 -8.19
CA GLN A 691 6.25 -15.70 -8.50
C GLN A 691 6.90 -15.93 -9.88
N THR A 692 6.71 -17.11 -10.47
CA THR A 692 7.24 -17.52 -11.78
C THR A 692 6.15 -17.63 -12.87
N GLU A 693 4.88 -17.40 -12.53
CA GLU A 693 3.73 -17.46 -13.44
C GLU A 693 3.64 -16.15 -14.26
N GLN A 694 3.22 -16.24 -15.52
CA GLN A 694 2.90 -15.06 -16.35
C GLN A 694 1.70 -14.29 -15.78
N GLN A 695 1.56 -13.03 -16.16
CA GLN A 695 0.37 -12.22 -15.82
C GLN A 695 -0.48 -11.97 -17.06
N ALA A 696 -1.80 -12.02 -16.87
CA ALA A 696 -2.76 -11.59 -17.87
C ALA A 696 -3.69 -10.54 -17.26
N LEU A 697 -4.03 -9.54 -18.07
CA LEU A 697 -4.95 -8.46 -17.73
C LEU A 697 -6.26 -8.65 -18.49
N LYS A 698 -7.34 -8.15 -17.89
CA LYS A 698 -8.68 -8.14 -18.49
C LYS A 698 -9.17 -6.70 -18.57
N TYR A 699 -9.62 -6.31 -19.76
CA TYR A 699 -10.22 -5.01 -20.05
C TYR A 699 -11.74 -5.17 -20.24
N LYS A 700 -12.51 -4.13 -19.86
CA LYS A 700 -13.96 -4.04 -20.08
C LYS A 700 -14.30 -2.69 -20.71
N THR A 701 -15.00 -2.71 -21.85
CA THR A 701 -15.59 -1.53 -22.49
C THR A 701 -16.96 -1.87 -23.07
N ASN A 702 -17.67 -0.86 -23.57
CA ASN A 702 -18.95 -1.02 -24.26
C ASN A 702 -18.72 -1.27 -25.77
N LEU A 703 -19.63 -1.98 -26.42
CA LEU A 703 -19.50 -2.40 -27.83
C LEU A 703 -19.66 -1.21 -28.81
N PHE A 704 -20.75 -0.48 -28.65
CA PHE A 704 -21.10 0.67 -29.50
C PHE A 704 -20.56 1.97 -28.92
N VAL A 705 -20.13 2.87 -29.80
CA VAL A 705 -19.84 4.26 -29.44
C VAL A 705 -21.17 5.01 -29.37
N LEU A 706 -21.38 5.76 -28.30
CA LEU A 706 -22.62 6.52 -28.09
C LEU A 706 -22.51 7.87 -28.81
N SER A 707 -23.45 8.14 -29.71
CA SER A 707 -23.54 9.42 -30.44
C SER A 707 -25.00 9.90 -30.54
N PRO A 708 -25.26 11.21 -30.38
CA PRO A 708 -26.57 11.79 -30.65
C PRO A 708 -26.89 11.82 -32.16
N TYR A 709 -25.86 11.68 -33.00
CA TYR A 709 -25.96 11.61 -34.46
C TYR A 709 -26.07 10.17 -34.95
N ARG A 710 -26.72 9.98 -36.10
CA ARG A 710 -26.73 8.72 -36.86
C ARG A 710 -25.30 8.33 -37.28
N THR A 711 -24.99 7.03 -37.29
CA THR A 711 -23.68 6.51 -37.69
C THR A 711 -23.82 5.45 -38.79
N GLU A 712 -23.33 5.74 -39.99
CA GLU A 712 -23.39 4.83 -41.14
C GLU A 712 -22.53 3.57 -40.94
N LEU A 713 -21.34 3.72 -40.35
CA LEU A 713 -20.38 2.64 -40.13
C LEU A 713 -19.57 2.82 -38.83
N GLN A 714 -19.56 1.82 -37.95
CA GLN A 714 -18.68 1.76 -36.77
C GLN A 714 -17.73 0.56 -36.85
N ARG A 715 -16.47 0.74 -36.44
CA ARG A 715 -15.50 -0.34 -36.20
C ARG A 715 -14.66 -0.06 -34.95
N THR A 716 -14.60 -1.01 -34.02
CA THR A 716 -13.77 -0.91 -32.81
C THR A 716 -12.58 -1.87 -32.93
N LYS A 717 -11.35 -1.37 -32.79
CA LYS A 717 -10.10 -2.13 -32.86
C LYS A 717 -9.41 -2.11 -31.50
N VAL A 718 -9.28 -3.26 -30.86
CA VAL A 718 -8.57 -3.42 -29.59
C VAL A 718 -7.19 -4.02 -29.86
N LYS A 719 -6.12 -3.26 -29.62
CA LYS A 719 -4.72 -3.68 -29.75
C LYS A 719 -4.17 -4.09 -28.38
N THR A 720 -3.45 -5.19 -28.32
CA THR A 720 -2.65 -5.62 -27.16
C THR A 720 -1.16 -5.49 -27.45
N THR A 721 -0.34 -5.28 -26.41
CA THR A 721 1.13 -5.29 -26.55
C THR A 721 1.67 -6.67 -26.93
N SER A 722 1.06 -7.74 -26.40
CA SER A 722 1.42 -9.14 -26.66
C SER A 722 0.38 -9.81 -27.58
N PRO A 723 0.76 -10.67 -28.55
CA PRO A 723 -0.19 -11.37 -29.44
C PRO A 723 -1.00 -12.49 -28.75
N THR A 724 -0.61 -12.85 -27.53
CA THR A 724 -1.19 -13.89 -26.68
C THR A 724 -2.49 -13.41 -25.99
N ILE A 725 -3.53 -13.25 -26.80
CA ILE A 725 -4.92 -13.02 -26.35
C ILE A 725 -5.57 -14.37 -26.04
N HIS A 726 -5.95 -14.58 -24.77
CA HIS A 726 -6.53 -15.82 -24.25
C HIS A 726 -8.02 -15.96 -24.55
N SER A 727 -8.80 -14.90 -24.34
CA SER A 727 -10.23 -14.88 -24.63
C SER A 727 -10.72 -13.46 -24.95
N TYR A 728 -11.80 -13.39 -25.72
CA TYR A 728 -12.48 -12.15 -26.08
C TYR A 728 -13.98 -12.43 -26.19
N THR A 729 -14.83 -11.43 -25.89
CA THR A 729 -16.29 -11.58 -26.01
C THR A 729 -16.70 -11.60 -27.48
N THR A 730 -17.46 -12.62 -27.87
CA THR A 730 -18.36 -12.57 -29.03
C THR A 730 -19.71 -12.01 -28.58
N PRO A 731 -20.16 -10.86 -29.13
CA PRO A 731 -21.42 -10.23 -28.72
C PRO A 731 -22.60 -10.90 -29.45
N LYS A 732 -23.83 -10.69 -28.98
CA LYS A 732 -25.03 -11.42 -29.44
C LYS A 732 -26.12 -10.48 -29.96
N ASN A 733 -27.06 -10.98 -30.76
CA ASN A 733 -28.25 -10.25 -31.24
C ASN A 733 -27.90 -8.97 -32.04
N ILE A 734 -26.90 -9.03 -32.92
CA ILE A 734 -26.34 -7.89 -33.67
C ILE A 734 -26.47 -8.08 -35.20
N ASP A 735 -27.21 -9.10 -35.61
CA ASP A 735 -27.42 -9.50 -37.01
C ASP A 735 -28.19 -8.44 -37.82
N SER A 736 -28.83 -7.48 -37.14
CA SER A 736 -29.41 -6.26 -37.71
C SER A 736 -28.37 -5.24 -38.19
N PHE A 737 -27.16 -5.25 -37.61
CA PHE A 737 -26.09 -4.27 -37.89
C PHE A 737 -24.90 -4.87 -38.66
N THR A 738 -24.74 -6.19 -38.68
CA THR A 738 -23.72 -6.88 -39.50
C THR A 738 -24.25 -8.17 -40.10
N LYS A 739 -23.90 -8.42 -41.36
CA LYS A 739 -24.04 -9.74 -42.02
C LYS A 739 -22.73 -10.53 -42.00
N ASP A 740 -21.62 -9.85 -41.74
CA ASP A 740 -20.27 -10.41 -41.61
C ASP A 740 -20.02 -10.86 -40.16
N GLN A 741 -18.99 -11.68 -39.93
CA GLN A 741 -18.59 -12.10 -38.58
C GLN A 741 -18.34 -10.89 -37.66
N ALA A 742 -19.15 -10.76 -36.60
CA ALA A 742 -19.16 -9.59 -35.73
C ALA A 742 -17.84 -9.29 -35.01
N VAL A 743 -16.93 -10.26 -34.90
CA VAL A 743 -15.60 -10.14 -34.29
C VAL A 743 -14.56 -10.92 -35.09
N THR A 744 -13.39 -10.34 -35.33
CA THR A 744 -12.25 -10.99 -35.99
C THR A 744 -10.94 -10.73 -35.22
N LYS A 745 -10.08 -11.75 -35.07
CA LYS A 745 -8.75 -11.63 -34.43
C LYS A 745 -7.65 -11.68 -35.50
N SER A 746 -6.80 -10.66 -35.54
CA SER A 746 -5.62 -10.56 -36.42
C SER A 746 -4.38 -10.27 -35.57
N GLY A 747 -3.59 -11.30 -35.24
CA GLY A 747 -2.42 -11.17 -34.37
C GLY A 747 -2.77 -10.64 -32.97
N SER A 748 -2.17 -9.50 -32.61
CA SER A 748 -2.44 -8.75 -31.36
C SER A 748 -3.61 -7.76 -31.46
N THR A 749 -4.41 -7.78 -32.53
CA THR A 749 -5.58 -6.91 -32.68
C THR A 749 -6.87 -7.72 -32.76
N VAL A 750 -7.87 -7.35 -31.96
CA VAL A 750 -9.27 -7.80 -32.10
C VAL A 750 -10.07 -6.67 -32.75
N THR A 751 -10.73 -6.96 -33.87
CA THR A 751 -11.71 -6.07 -34.49
C THR A 751 -13.12 -6.50 -34.08
N TYR A 752 -13.94 -5.53 -33.68
CA TYR A 752 -15.40 -5.61 -33.59
C TYR A 752 -16.01 -4.78 -34.72
N GLY A 753 -17.03 -5.32 -35.39
CA GLY A 753 -17.62 -4.75 -36.60
C GLY A 753 -16.86 -5.12 -37.88
N PRO A 754 -17.26 -4.57 -39.05
CA PRO A 754 -18.06 -3.35 -39.22
C PRO A 754 -19.53 -3.52 -38.87
N TYR A 755 -20.04 -2.61 -38.04
CA TYR A 755 -21.48 -2.44 -37.82
C TYR A 755 -21.97 -1.29 -38.70
N ARG A 756 -23.14 -1.43 -39.33
CA ARG A 756 -23.68 -0.44 -40.27
C ARG A 756 -25.07 0.05 -39.87
N GLY A 757 -25.42 1.27 -40.31
CA GLY A 757 -26.79 1.81 -40.21
C GLY A 757 -27.27 2.04 -38.77
N ILE A 758 -26.37 2.46 -37.88
CA ILE A 758 -26.67 2.66 -36.47
C ILE A 758 -27.46 3.97 -36.32
N ALA A 759 -28.68 3.88 -35.78
CA ALA A 759 -29.49 5.03 -35.40
C ALA A 759 -28.80 5.86 -34.29
N PRO A 760 -29.25 7.10 -34.00
CA PRO A 760 -28.81 7.84 -32.80
C PRO A 760 -28.78 6.94 -31.57
N SER A 761 -27.58 6.69 -31.04
CA SER A 761 -27.32 5.65 -30.03
C SER A 761 -27.24 6.21 -28.61
N ALA A 762 -27.16 7.53 -28.46
CA ALA A 762 -27.20 8.24 -27.18
C ALA A 762 -28.64 8.36 -26.62
N ASN A 763 -29.35 7.24 -26.50
CA ASN A 763 -30.67 7.15 -25.85
C ASN A 763 -30.85 5.82 -25.11
N ASP A 764 -31.77 5.81 -24.13
CA ASP A 764 -31.96 4.65 -23.25
C ASP A 764 -32.46 3.41 -24.00
N GLU A 765 -33.26 3.58 -25.06
CA GLU A 765 -33.81 2.48 -25.86
C GLU A 765 -32.71 1.72 -26.61
N PHE A 766 -31.76 2.42 -27.24
CA PHE A 766 -30.61 1.78 -27.89
C PHE A 766 -29.68 1.14 -26.86
N ILE A 767 -29.45 1.81 -25.72
CA ILE A 767 -28.60 1.29 -24.64
C ILE A 767 -29.19 0.01 -24.03
N ALA A 768 -30.49 -0.02 -23.74
CA ALA A 768 -31.15 -1.19 -23.14
C ALA A 768 -31.22 -2.39 -24.09
N ASN A 769 -31.44 -2.16 -25.40
CA ASN A 769 -31.64 -3.24 -26.37
C ASN A 769 -30.34 -3.77 -27.01
N TYR A 770 -29.36 -2.89 -27.28
CA TYR A 770 -28.21 -3.23 -28.14
C TYR A 770 -26.83 -3.03 -27.48
N GLN A 771 -26.70 -2.18 -26.47
CA GLN A 771 -25.40 -1.94 -25.85
C GLN A 771 -24.96 -3.12 -24.98
N GLN A 772 -23.77 -3.66 -25.24
CA GLN A 772 -23.25 -4.85 -24.55
C GLN A 772 -21.82 -4.62 -24.05
N PRO A 773 -21.48 -5.07 -22.82
CA PRO A 773 -20.11 -5.00 -22.31
C PRO A 773 -19.25 -6.09 -22.96
N ILE A 774 -18.23 -5.66 -23.72
CA ILE A 774 -17.21 -6.55 -24.28
C ILE A 774 -15.98 -6.62 -23.38
N TYR A 775 -15.38 -7.80 -23.33
CA TYR A 775 -14.18 -8.09 -22.57
C TYR A 775 -13.07 -8.62 -23.48
N VAL A 776 -11.83 -8.22 -23.20
CA VAL A 776 -10.63 -8.80 -23.82
C VAL A 776 -9.66 -9.19 -22.72
N HIS A 777 -9.15 -10.42 -22.77
CA HIS A 777 -8.25 -11.01 -21.78
C HIS A 777 -6.94 -11.44 -22.46
N TYR A 778 -5.83 -10.82 -22.04
CA TYR A 778 -4.56 -10.82 -22.76
C TYR A 778 -3.38 -10.91 -21.80
N ASN A 779 -2.32 -11.62 -22.21
CA ASN A 779 -1.04 -11.61 -21.51
C ASN A 779 -0.38 -10.22 -21.61
N TYR A 780 0.25 -9.75 -20.53
CA TYR A 780 0.90 -8.43 -20.47
C TYR A 780 2.30 -8.54 -19.89
N ASP A 781 3.33 -8.22 -20.67
CA ASP A 781 4.72 -8.57 -20.37
C ASP A 781 5.51 -7.51 -19.56
N TYR A 782 4.84 -6.47 -19.04
CA TYR A 782 5.44 -5.36 -18.30
C TYR A 782 4.78 -5.16 -16.91
N PRO A 783 5.48 -4.64 -15.89
CA PRO A 783 4.87 -4.40 -14.59
C PRO A 783 3.77 -3.34 -14.64
N VAL A 784 2.70 -3.54 -13.86
CA VAL A 784 1.59 -2.59 -13.74
C VAL A 784 1.83 -1.71 -12.52
N ALA A 785 2.44 -0.55 -12.74
CA ALA A 785 2.80 0.40 -11.68
C ALA A 785 1.77 1.54 -11.55
N GLU A 786 1.50 1.93 -10.31
CA GLU A 786 0.57 2.99 -9.93
C GLU A 786 1.14 3.76 -8.74
N VAL A 787 0.95 5.07 -8.68
CA VAL A 787 1.23 5.88 -7.50
C VAL A 787 -0.10 6.20 -6.82
N LEU A 788 -0.30 5.64 -5.62
CA LEU A 788 -1.53 5.83 -4.86
C LEU A 788 -1.64 7.24 -4.30
N GLU A 789 -0.52 7.79 -3.86
CA GLU A 789 -0.43 9.15 -3.31
C GLU A 789 0.95 9.74 -3.64
N LEU A 790 0.96 10.95 -4.19
CA LEU A 790 2.14 11.78 -4.40
C LEU A 790 1.97 13.09 -3.64
N LYS A 791 2.89 13.40 -2.71
CA LYS A 791 3.03 14.74 -2.14
C LYS A 791 4.33 15.38 -2.61
N ARG A 792 4.22 16.42 -3.43
CA ARG A 792 5.35 17.25 -3.88
C ARG A 792 5.44 18.51 -3.03
N SER A 793 6.60 18.76 -2.44
CA SER A 793 7.00 20.09 -1.99
C SER A 793 7.99 20.69 -2.99
N ALA A 794 7.77 21.95 -3.40
CA ALA A 794 8.66 22.70 -4.28
C ALA A 794 9.06 24.00 -3.58
N GLU A 795 10.25 24.06 -2.98
CA GLU A 795 10.74 25.25 -2.27
C GLU A 795 11.60 26.12 -3.19
N ILE A 796 11.20 27.39 -3.32
CA ILE A 796 11.91 28.40 -4.09
C ILE A 796 12.78 29.23 -3.15
N SER A 797 14.11 29.11 -3.28
CA SER A 797 15.08 29.80 -2.42
C SER A 797 15.96 30.76 -3.22
N HIS A 798 15.76 32.05 -2.98
CA HIS A 798 16.62 33.11 -3.53
C HIS A 798 17.98 33.17 -2.84
N TRP A 799 18.08 32.71 -1.58
CA TRP A 799 19.33 32.67 -0.82
C TRP A 799 20.25 31.52 -1.26
N GLY A 800 19.68 30.38 -1.67
CA GLY A 800 20.43 29.25 -2.26
C GLY A 800 20.51 29.30 -3.79
N ALA A 801 19.83 30.25 -4.43
CA ALA A 801 19.66 30.34 -5.89
C ALA A 801 19.16 29.03 -6.54
N ASN A 802 18.35 28.25 -5.82
CA ASN A 802 17.87 26.93 -6.19
C ASN A 802 16.33 26.81 -6.10
N LEU A 803 15.80 25.88 -6.89
CA LEU A 803 14.47 25.29 -6.76
C LEU A 803 14.67 23.87 -6.24
N ASN A 804 14.31 23.63 -4.98
CA ASN A 804 14.35 22.31 -4.35
C ASN A 804 13.01 21.61 -4.57
N ILE A 805 13.02 20.37 -5.04
CA ILE A 805 11.82 19.54 -5.20
C ILE A 805 11.97 18.26 -4.39
N GLU A 806 10.99 17.98 -3.54
CA GLU A 806 10.87 16.76 -2.73
C GLU A 806 9.54 16.06 -3.06
N ASP A 807 9.62 14.90 -3.70
CA ASP A 807 8.51 13.99 -4.03
C ASP A 807 8.41 12.87 -2.97
N LYS A 808 7.34 12.87 -2.17
CA LYS A 808 6.98 11.74 -1.29
C LYS A 808 5.99 10.84 -2.04
N ILE A 809 6.44 9.63 -2.41
CA ILE A 809 5.78 8.74 -3.38
C ILE A 809 5.34 7.43 -2.69
N HIS A 810 4.04 7.15 -2.75
CA HIS A 810 3.45 5.86 -2.35
C HIS A 810 3.17 5.01 -3.60
N LEU A 811 4.20 4.28 -4.04
CA LEU A 811 4.17 3.39 -5.20
C LEU A 811 3.47 2.06 -4.85
N TYR A 812 2.70 1.53 -5.80
CA TYR A 812 1.99 0.27 -5.72
C TYR A 812 2.13 -0.50 -7.04
N ASN A 813 2.18 -1.84 -6.96
CA ASN A 813 2.14 -2.72 -8.13
C ASN A 813 0.74 -3.35 -8.21
N ALA A 814 -0.07 -2.92 -9.17
CA ALA A 814 -1.43 -3.39 -9.40
C ALA A 814 -1.52 -4.69 -10.23
N GLY A 815 -0.37 -5.30 -10.55
CA GLY A 815 -0.30 -6.65 -11.11
C GLY A 815 -0.89 -7.72 -10.18
N PRO A 816 -1.02 -8.98 -10.66
CA PRO A 816 -1.64 -10.06 -9.91
C PRO A 816 -0.91 -10.32 -8.58
N LYS A 817 -1.68 -10.44 -7.50
CA LYS A 817 -1.16 -10.54 -6.14
C LYS A 817 -0.38 -11.84 -5.95
N LEU A 818 0.77 -11.78 -5.27
CA LEU A 818 1.61 -12.96 -5.09
C LEU A 818 0.85 -14.13 -4.42
N LYS A 819 0.78 -15.25 -5.13
CA LYS A 819 0.22 -16.54 -4.71
C LYS A 819 1.29 -17.36 -3.99
N GLY A 820 1.06 -17.67 -2.72
CA GLY A 820 2.01 -18.40 -1.87
C GLY A 820 2.99 -17.47 -1.16
N HIS A 821 4.28 -17.83 -1.17
CA HIS A 821 5.35 -17.09 -0.48
C HIS A 821 6.41 -16.59 -1.46
N PHE A 822 7.10 -15.50 -1.12
CA PHE A 822 8.23 -15.02 -1.90
C PHE A 822 9.46 -15.90 -1.66
N SER A 823 9.98 -16.51 -2.72
CA SER A 823 11.20 -17.29 -2.74
C SER A 823 12.36 -16.46 -3.27
N ARG A 824 13.30 -16.09 -2.39
CA ARG A 824 14.51 -15.37 -2.81
C ARG A 824 15.35 -16.21 -3.79
N LEU A 825 15.37 -17.53 -3.64
CA LEU A 825 16.07 -18.45 -4.54
C LEU A 825 15.52 -18.35 -5.95
N ASP A 826 14.20 -18.45 -6.12
CA ASP A 826 13.57 -18.41 -7.45
C ASP A 826 13.67 -17.03 -8.08
N HIS A 827 13.65 -15.94 -7.28
CA HIS A 827 13.94 -14.60 -7.77
C HIS A 827 15.38 -14.49 -8.31
N GLN A 828 16.35 -15.05 -7.59
CA GLN A 828 17.76 -15.02 -7.98
C GLN A 828 18.05 -15.92 -9.20
N LEU A 829 17.43 -17.12 -9.28
CA LEU A 829 17.51 -17.99 -10.45
C LEU A 829 16.89 -17.32 -11.68
N ASN A 830 15.69 -16.76 -11.56
CA ASN A 830 15.05 -16.01 -12.65
C ASN A 830 15.87 -14.80 -13.08
N SER A 831 16.45 -14.05 -12.14
CA SER A 831 17.37 -12.94 -12.44
C SER A 831 18.62 -13.40 -13.19
N PHE A 832 19.22 -14.52 -12.77
CA PHE A 832 20.40 -15.11 -13.40
C PHE A 832 20.12 -15.60 -14.84
N TYR A 833 18.99 -16.27 -15.06
CA TYR A 833 18.54 -16.71 -16.39
C TYR A 833 17.88 -15.60 -17.23
N LYS A 834 17.84 -14.34 -16.74
CA LYS A 834 17.15 -13.19 -17.37
C LYS A 834 15.66 -13.44 -17.67
N ARG A 835 15.00 -14.25 -16.84
CA ARG A 835 13.57 -14.57 -16.86
C ARG A 835 12.83 -13.86 -15.73
N SER A 836 13.02 -12.53 -15.61
CA SER A 836 12.26 -11.72 -14.65
C SER A 836 10.76 -11.86 -14.93
N SER A 837 9.99 -12.22 -13.91
CA SER A 837 8.53 -12.30 -14.03
C SER A 837 7.94 -10.91 -14.31
N PRO A 838 6.97 -10.77 -15.24
CA PRO A 838 6.49 -9.46 -15.68
C PRO A 838 5.69 -8.72 -14.60
N HIS A 839 5.14 -9.40 -13.60
CA HIS A 839 4.41 -8.79 -12.47
C HIS A 839 5.33 -8.24 -11.36
N VAL A 840 6.61 -7.96 -11.66
CA VAL A 840 7.63 -7.56 -10.67
C VAL A 840 8.31 -6.27 -11.10
N ILE A 841 8.42 -5.31 -10.18
CA ILE A 841 9.24 -4.09 -10.37
C ILE A 841 10.60 -4.32 -9.68
N PRO A 842 11.69 -4.57 -10.43
CA PRO A 842 13.04 -4.71 -9.87
C PRO A 842 13.75 -3.37 -9.63
N GLY A 843 13.18 -2.28 -10.13
CA GLY A 843 13.70 -0.92 -10.09
C GLY A 843 12.91 0.02 -11.00
N LEU A 844 13.22 1.30 -10.94
CA LEU A 844 12.66 2.38 -11.76
C LEU A 844 13.78 3.15 -12.46
N THR A 845 13.44 3.77 -13.58
CA THR A 845 14.31 4.72 -14.30
C THR A 845 13.51 6.00 -14.51
N LEU A 846 13.94 7.09 -13.89
CA LEU A 846 13.26 8.38 -13.97
C LEU A 846 14.06 9.34 -14.84
N HIS A 847 13.34 10.14 -15.61
CA HIS A 847 13.89 11.30 -16.30
C HIS A 847 13.62 12.53 -15.42
N LEU A 848 14.70 13.15 -14.96
CA LEU A 848 14.71 14.38 -14.19
C LEU A 848 15.27 15.53 -15.07
N PRO A 849 15.08 16.80 -14.71
CA PRO A 849 15.63 17.92 -15.47
C PRO A 849 17.15 17.85 -15.64
N ALA A 850 17.67 18.58 -16.63
CA ALA A 850 19.09 18.86 -16.74
C ALA A 850 19.53 19.86 -15.64
N GLY A 851 20.83 19.93 -15.33
CA GLY A 851 21.40 20.86 -14.33
C GLY A 851 21.22 20.47 -12.86
N ILE A 852 20.50 19.39 -12.56
CA ILE A 852 20.19 18.99 -11.18
C ILE A 852 21.41 18.52 -10.39
N HIS A 853 21.36 18.75 -9.08
CA HIS A 853 22.36 18.35 -8.09
C HIS A 853 21.68 17.84 -6.80
N ASP A 854 22.50 17.35 -5.88
CA ASP A 854 22.12 16.88 -4.53
C ASP A 854 20.90 15.93 -4.47
N VAL A 855 20.80 15.06 -5.49
CA VAL A 855 19.72 14.09 -5.65
C VAL A 855 19.78 13.02 -4.54
N TYR A 856 18.75 12.95 -3.71
CA TYR A 856 18.61 11.99 -2.61
C TYR A 856 17.42 11.05 -2.79
N PHE A 857 17.58 9.81 -2.30
CA PHE A 857 16.55 8.76 -2.35
C PHE A 857 16.53 8.01 -1.01
N TYR A 858 15.46 8.18 -0.24
CA TYR A 858 15.33 7.56 1.07
C TYR A 858 13.96 6.89 1.28
N ASP A 859 13.99 5.88 2.14
CA ASP A 859 12.84 5.10 2.62
C ASP A 859 12.38 5.68 3.96
N LEU A 860 11.21 5.25 4.48
CA LEU A 860 10.80 5.58 5.86
C LEU A 860 11.84 5.12 6.90
N ASN A 861 12.63 4.09 6.56
CA ASN A 861 13.75 3.58 7.35
C ASN A 861 15.11 4.22 7.01
N GLY A 862 15.15 5.36 6.31
CA GLY A 862 16.36 6.10 5.95
C GLY A 862 16.91 5.80 4.54
N ASN A 863 18.12 6.29 4.27
CA ASN A 863 18.77 6.29 2.95
C ASN A 863 18.80 4.91 2.24
N VAL A 864 18.62 4.90 0.91
CA VAL A 864 18.66 3.73 0.04
C VAL A 864 19.78 3.90 -1.00
N SER A 865 20.95 3.34 -0.70
CA SER A 865 22.16 3.47 -1.54
C SER A 865 22.12 2.72 -2.90
N THR A 866 20.99 2.08 -3.24
CA THR A 866 20.80 1.36 -4.50
C THR A 866 20.20 2.24 -5.60
N SER A 867 20.75 3.44 -5.77
CA SER A 867 20.46 4.38 -6.85
C SER A 867 21.71 4.70 -7.68
N ARG A 868 21.51 5.25 -8.89
CA ARG A 868 22.57 5.74 -9.78
C ARG A 868 22.05 6.91 -10.62
N LEU A 869 22.58 8.10 -10.36
CA LEU A 869 22.34 9.28 -11.19
C LEU A 869 23.28 9.29 -12.41
N ARG A 870 22.75 9.72 -13.55
CA ARG A 870 23.48 10.16 -14.74
C ARG A 870 23.02 11.58 -15.07
N ALA A 871 23.65 12.57 -14.45
CA ALA A 871 23.28 13.97 -14.58
C ALA A 871 23.62 14.52 -15.98
N ALA A 872 22.76 15.38 -16.51
CA ALA A 872 23.02 16.21 -17.69
C ALA A 872 23.36 17.65 -17.24
N PRO A 873 24.24 18.38 -17.95
CA PRO A 873 24.56 19.78 -17.63
C PRO A 873 23.34 20.69 -17.85
N SER A 874 23.24 21.82 -17.14
CA SER A 874 22.17 22.81 -17.33
C SER A 874 22.13 23.32 -18.78
N VAL A 875 20.92 23.43 -19.33
CA VAL A 875 20.69 23.77 -20.75
C VAL A 875 20.16 25.21 -20.85
N PRO A 876 20.78 26.10 -21.65
CA PRO A 876 20.26 27.46 -21.84
C PRO A 876 18.84 27.45 -22.41
N LYS A 877 17.98 28.34 -21.88
CA LYS A 877 16.52 28.39 -22.13
C LYS A 877 16.04 28.40 -23.59
N ASN A 878 16.91 28.71 -24.55
CA ASN A 878 16.59 28.77 -25.98
C ASN A 878 17.16 27.57 -26.78
N SER A 879 17.76 26.57 -26.13
CA SER A 879 18.34 25.40 -26.80
C SER A 879 17.30 24.31 -27.03
N LEU A 880 17.20 23.80 -28.26
CA LEU A 880 16.27 22.74 -28.68
C LEU A 880 16.68 21.32 -28.20
N ALA A 881 17.73 21.21 -27.39
CA ALA A 881 18.25 19.93 -26.93
C ALA A 881 17.48 19.41 -25.71
N ASN A 882 16.58 18.46 -25.93
CA ASN A 882 15.89 17.69 -24.86
C ASN A 882 16.88 16.78 -24.09
N GLN A 883 17.75 17.39 -23.27
CA GLN A 883 18.61 16.69 -22.33
C GLN A 883 17.88 16.49 -20.99
N TYR A 884 18.08 15.32 -20.39
CA TYR A 884 17.48 14.96 -19.12
C TYR A 884 18.48 14.17 -18.28
N SER A 885 18.46 14.39 -16.97
CA SER A 885 19.26 13.60 -16.03
C SER A 885 18.55 12.29 -15.76
N LEU A 886 19.21 11.16 -15.99
CA LEU A 886 18.61 9.83 -15.83
C LEU A 886 18.96 9.27 -14.45
N LEU A 887 17.95 9.10 -13.59
CA LEU A 887 18.09 8.48 -12.28
C LEU A 887 17.58 7.04 -12.30
N GLU A 888 18.48 6.08 -12.13
CA GLU A 888 18.14 4.67 -11.90
C GLU A 888 17.97 4.44 -10.39
N MET A 889 16.86 3.86 -9.96
CA MET A 889 16.58 3.57 -8.55
C MET A 889 16.16 2.11 -8.38
N LYS A 890 16.62 1.45 -7.32
CA LYS A 890 16.17 0.11 -6.94
C LYS A 890 15.66 0.12 -5.50
N PRO A 891 14.36 -0.14 -5.27
CA PRO A 891 13.79 -0.34 -3.93
C PRO A 891 14.54 -1.40 -3.12
N ARG A 892 14.39 -1.37 -1.79
CA ARG A 892 15.02 -2.34 -0.87
C ARG A 892 14.63 -3.80 -1.14
N TYR A 893 13.48 -4.02 -1.76
CA TYR A 893 12.94 -5.33 -2.16
C TYR A 893 12.24 -5.23 -3.52
N PRO A 894 12.23 -6.29 -4.34
CA PRO A 894 11.47 -6.31 -5.59
C PRO A 894 9.98 -6.17 -5.28
N ILE A 895 9.29 -5.24 -5.94
CA ILE A 895 7.87 -4.97 -5.66
C ILE A 895 7.04 -5.95 -6.51
N MET A 896 6.57 -7.04 -5.88
CA MET A 896 5.65 -8.01 -6.47
C MET A 896 4.25 -7.40 -6.62
N GLY A 897 3.40 -8.00 -7.47
CA GLY A 897 1.99 -7.63 -7.56
C GLY A 897 1.29 -7.64 -6.19
N GLY A 898 0.51 -6.60 -5.91
CA GLY A 898 -0.13 -6.34 -4.63
C GLY A 898 0.76 -5.75 -3.53
N TRP A 899 2.06 -5.51 -3.77
CA TRP A 899 2.96 -4.88 -2.79
C TRP A 899 3.04 -3.37 -3.01
N ASN A 900 3.28 -2.64 -1.93
CA ASN A 900 3.56 -1.21 -1.91
C ASN A 900 5.05 -0.93 -1.61
N TYR A 901 5.50 0.26 -2.00
CA TYR A 901 6.78 0.82 -1.60
C TYR A 901 6.63 2.33 -1.40
N SER A 902 7.09 2.84 -0.25
CA SER A 902 6.93 4.24 0.13
C SER A 902 8.32 4.87 0.28
N PHE A 903 8.59 5.91 -0.49
CA PHE A 903 9.90 6.54 -0.52
C PHE A 903 9.80 8.04 -0.76
N THR A 904 10.86 8.76 -0.41
CA THR A 904 11.07 10.15 -0.80
C THR A 904 12.21 10.21 -1.80
N LEU A 905 11.97 10.93 -2.90
CA LEU A 905 12.96 11.36 -3.87
C LEU A 905 13.03 12.89 -3.79
N GLY A 906 14.23 13.46 -3.70
CA GLY A 906 14.37 14.91 -3.87
C GLY A 906 15.66 15.29 -4.59
N TRP A 907 15.67 16.51 -5.11
CA TRP A 907 16.73 17.04 -5.96
C TRP A 907 16.63 18.57 -6.04
N ASP A 908 17.78 19.22 -6.20
CA ASP A 908 17.89 20.65 -6.41
C ASP A 908 18.16 20.97 -7.88
N SER A 909 17.55 22.04 -8.40
CA SER A 909 17.87 22.62 -9.70
C SER A 909 18.25 24.10 -9.57
N PRO A 910 19.12 24.63 -10.44
CA PRO A 910 19.43 26.06 -10.47
C PRO A 910 18.17 26.89 -10.71
N LEU A 911 17.88 27.86 -9.84
CA LEU A 911 16.70 28.71 -9.96
C LEU A 911 16.75 29.52 -11.27
N ALA A 912 17.94 29.84 -11.77
CA ALA A 912 18.15 30.51 -13.06
C ALA A 912 17.57 29.73 -14.27
N ASP A 913 17.44 28.41 -14.19
CA ASP A 913 16.88 27.59 -15.27
C ASP A 913 15.35 27.62 -15.28
N SER A 914 14.72 27.74 -14.09
CA SER A 914 13.26 27.67 -13.92
C SER A 914 12.58 29.03 -13.67
N ALA A 915 13.33 30.06 -13.26
CA ALA A 915 12.82 31.40 -12.94
C ALA A 915 13.19 32.43 -14.01
N SER A 916 12.29 33.34 -14.32
CA SER A 916 12.56 34.60 -15.01
C SER A 916 12.23 35.78 -14.09
N TYR A 917 12.80 36.95 -14.38
CA TYR A 917 12.50 38.20 -13.71
C TYR A 917 12.10 39.23 -14.76
N ASP A 918 10.91 39.79 -14.62
CA ASP A 918 10.47 40.92 -15.44
C ASP A 918 10.86 42.24 -14.75
N ALA A 919 11.77 42.98 -15.38
CA ALA A 919 12.23 44.28 -14.89
C ALA A 919 11.16 45.38 -14.98
N ALA A 920 10.10 45.21 -15.79
CA ALA A 920 9.04 46.21 -15.93
C ALA A 920 8.00 46.13 -14.79
N SER A 921 7.52 44.93 -14.43
CA SER A 921 6.59 44.73 -13.29
C SER A 921 7.28 44.46 -11.95
N GLY A 922 8.59 44.18 -11.97
CA GLY A 922 9.36 43.74 -10.81
C GLY A 922 8.98 42.35 -10.28
N LYS A 923 8.22 41.56 -11.05
CA LYS A 923 7.81 40.20 -10.67
C LYS A 923 8.84 39.16 -11.12
N TYR A 924 9.05 38.17 -10.26
CA TYR A 924 9.63 36.88 -10.63
C TYR A 924 8.52 35.97 -11.14
N ILE A 925 8.78 35.20 -12.20
CA ILE A 925 7.89 34.17 -12.73
C ILE A 925 8.67 32.85 -12.70
N VAL A 926 8.19 31.86 -11.94
CA VAL A 926 8.85 30.55 -11.77
C VAL A 926 8.00 29.44 -12.37
N GLN A 927 8.63 28.63 -13.21
CA GLN A 927 8.07 27.42 -13.81
C GLN A 927 8.32 26.22 -12.88
N VAL A 928 7.25 25.59 -12.38
CA VAL A 928 7.32 24.44 -11.46
C VAL A 928 6.68 23.22 -12.14
N PRO A 929 7.41 22.12 -12.39
CA PRO A 929 6.82 20.89 -12.94
C PRO A 929 5.80 20.28 -11.97
N ILE A 930 4.71 19.74 -12.50
CA ILE A 930 3.58 19.22 -11.70
C ILE A 930 3.96 17.93 -10.95
N PHE A 931 4.59 16.96 -11.63
CA PHE A 931 5.16 15.75 -11.01
C PHE A 931 6.38 15.25 -11.80
N THR A 932 7.14 14.30 -11.23
CA THR A 932 8.20 13.59 -11.94
C THR A 932 7.61 12.43 -12.75
N THR A 933 7.81 12.40 -14.07
CA THR A 933 7.24 11.35 -14.94
C THR A 933 7.80 9.97 -14.60
N ILE A 934 6.91 9.05 -14.20
CA ILE A 934 7.18 7.61 -14.15
C ILE A 934 6.44 6.98 -15.34
N PRO A 935 7.13 6.48 -16.37
CA PRO A 935 6.50 6.07 -17.64
C PRO A 935 5.39 5.03 -17.46
N ALA A 936 4.29 5.22 -18.20
CA ALA A 936 3.13 4.31 -18.20
C ALA A 936 2.49 4.05 -16.82
N THR A 937 2.47 5.06 -15.94
CA THR A 937 1.80 4.99 -14.63
C THR A 937 0.68 6.03 -14.47
N VAL A 938 -0.26 5.74 -13.57
CA VAL A 938 -1.26 6.69 -13.06
C VAL A 938 -0.86 7.20 -11.67
N MET A 939 -1.16 8.47 -11.40
CA MET A 939 -1.01 9.14 -10.11
C MET A 939 -2.41 9.43 -9.53
N ASN A 940 -2.86 8.64 -8.56
CA ASN A 940 -4.26 8.60 -8.14
C ASN A 940 -4.68 9.84 -7.33
N ASP A 941 -3.92 10.18 -6.29
CA ASP A 941 -4.08 11.40 -5.49
C ASP A 941 -2.75 12.19 -5.52
N VAL A 942 -2.80 13.46 -5.94
CA VAL A 942 -1.62 14.32 -6.08
C VAL A 942 -1.83 15.63 -5.35
N GLU A 943 -0.92 15.95 -4.43
CA GLU A 943 -0.88 17.19 -3.66
C GLU A 943 0.46 17.91 -3.89
N ILE A 944 0.40 19.13 -4.41
CA ILE A 944 1.58 19.94 -4.77
C ILE A 944 1.58 21.19 -3.91
N THR A 945 2.62 21.36 -3.09
CA THR A 945 2.81 22.54 -2.24
C THR A 945 4.00 23.34 -2.77
N ILE A 946 3.72 24.48 -3.40
CA ILE A 946 4.74 25.42 -3.88
C ILE A 946 5.03 26.41 -2.74
N ILE A 947 6.25 26.39 -2.22
CA ILE A 947 6.70 27.19 -1.07
C ILE A 947 7.57 28.34 -1.59
N LEU A 948 7.13 29.58 -1.35
CA LEU A 948 7.77 30.80 -1.85
C LEU A 948 8.84 31.32 -0.86
N PRO A 949 9.70 32.27 -1.26
CA PRO A 949 10.59 32.96 -0.32
C PRO A 949 9.81 33.77 0.73
N GLU A 950 10.41 33.93 1.92
CA GLU A 950 9.82 34.74 2.99
C GLU A 950 9.65 36.20 2.54
N GLY A 951 8.46 36.77 2.77
CA GLY A 951 8.15 38.14 2.36
C GLY A 951 7.81 38.31 0.87
N ALA A 952 7.56 37.24 0.13
CA ALA A 952 6.90 37.33 -1.18
C ALA A 952 5.49 37.94 -1.06
N VAL A 953 5.14 38.81 -2.01
CA VAL A 953 3.84 39.49 -2.14
C VAL A 953 3.34 39.41 -3.59
N ASP A 954 2.09 39.82 -3.84
CA ASP A 954 1.44 39.81 -5.16
C ASP A 954 1.56 38.46 -5.88
N VAL A 955 1.19 37.40 -5.15
CA VAL A 955 1.35 35.99 -5.52
C VAL A 955 0.16 35.52 -6.37
N ASP A 956 0.39 35.36 -7.67
CA ASP A 956 -0.56 34.80 -8.64
C ASP A 956 -0.01 33.48 -9.20
N PHE A 957 -0.88 32.54 -9.58
CA PHE A 957 -0.45 31.31 -10.26
C PHE A 957 -1.35 30.95 -11.45
N ALA A 958 -0.73 30.40 -12.49
CA ALA A 958 -1.39 29.84 -13.67
C ALA A 958 -1.07 28.34 -13.76
N SER A 959 -2.11 27.51 -13.67
CA SER A 959 -2.01 26.06 -13.89
C SER A 959 -2.53 25.71 -15.30
N PRO A 960 -1.90 24.78 -16.05
CA PRO A 960 -2.34 24.41 -17.39
C PRO A 960 -3.69 23.67 -17.41
N PHE A 961 -4.11 23.12 -16.28
CA PHE A 961 -5.44 22.55 -16.07
C PHE A 961 -5.92 22.84 -14.64
N ALA A 962 -7.24 22.88 -14.45
CA ALA A 962 -7.84 23.31 -13.18
C ALA A 962 -7.58 22.30 -12.03
N PRO A 963 -7.13 22.75 -10.85
CA PRO A 963 -7.05 21.91 -9.65
C PRO A 963 -8.45 21.63 -9.09
N ILE A 964 -8.61 20.50 -8.40
CA ILE A 964 -9.83 20.13 -7.67
C ILE A 964 -10.03 21.06 -6.46
N SER A 965 -8.92 21.49 -5.86
CA SER A 965 -8.91 22.56 -4.86
C SER A 965 -7.54 23.24 -4.84
N SER A 966 -7.54 24.56 -4.79
CA SER A 966 -6.39 25.39 -4.40
C SER A 966 -6.58 25.94 -2.99
N GLN A 967 -5.49 26.03 -2.23
CA GLN A 967 -5.46 26.63 -0.89
C GLN A 967 -4.15 27.38 -0.68
N THR A 968 -4.21 28.61 -0.18
CA THR A 968 -3.03 29.35 0.27
C THR A 968 -2.83 29.13 1.77
N MET A 969 -1.60 28.83 2.17
CA MET A 969 -1.20 28.58 3.56
C MET A 969 0.11 29.28 3.90
N THR A 970 0.52 29.25 5.16
CA THR A 970 1.84 29.69 5.61
C THR A 970 2.68 28.49 6.01
N HIS A 971 3.81 28.28 5.33
CA HIS A 971 4.82 27.29 5.69
C HIS A 971 5.89 27.94 6.55
N VAL A 972 6.36 27.27 7.61
CA VAL A 972 7.39 27.80 8.51
C VAL A 972 8.55 26.80 8.58
N THR A 973 9.74 27.25 8.19
CA THR A 973 11.00 26.49 8.24
C THR A 973 12.11 27.33 8.89
N TYR A 974 13.35 26.84 8.84
CA TYR A 974 14.49 27.45 9.53
C TYR A 974 14.71 28.92 9.16
N LEU A 975 14.92 29.73 10.21
CA LEU A 975 15.17 31.18 10.14
C LEU A 975 14.04 31.99 9.46
N ASP A 976 12.84 31.45 9.28
CA ASP A 976 11.66 32.25 8.93
C ASP A 976 11.16 33.02 10.17
N THR A 977 10.83 34.31 10.02
CA THR A 977 10.29 35.16 11.09
C THR A 977 8.77 35.35 11.02
N VAL A 978 8.24 35.52 9.81
CA VAL A 978 6.80 35.64 9.52
C VAL A 978 6.23 34.32 8.96
N GLY A 979 7.12 33.44 8.50
CA GLY A 979 6.76 32.30 7.65
C GLY A 979 6.68 32.69 6.17
N ARG A 980 6.59 31.67 5.33
CA ARG A 980 6.57 31.75 3.88
C ARG A 980 5.16 31.52 3.35
N PRO A 981 4.67 32.30 2.38
CA PRO A 981 3.44 31.95 1.68
C PRO A 981 3.67 30.66 0.87
N ALA A 982 2.68 29.77 0.88
CA ALA A 982 2.72 28.54 0.11
C ALA A 982 1.35 28.24 -0.53
N ILE A 983 1.37 27.69 -1.74
CA ILE A 983 0.17 27.34 -2.51
C ILE A 983 0.07 25.82 -2.56
N ALA A 984 -0.98 25.25 -1.96
CA ALA A 984 -1.31 23.84 -2.10
C ALA A 984 -2.36 23.66 -3.21
N LEU A 985 -2.06 22.81 -4.19
CA LEU A 985 -2.93 22.43 -5.29
C LEU A 985 -3.18 20.91 -5.23
N ARG A 986 -4.44 20.49 -5.36
CA ARG A 986 -4.82 19.07 -5.35
C ARG A 986 -5.42 18.62 -6.67
N TYR A 987 -5.01 17.44 -7.12
CA TYR A 987 -5.43 16.79 -8.35
C TYR A 987 -5.67 15.29 -8.13
N LYS A 988 -6.37 14.65 -9.07
CA LYS A 988 -6.61 13.20 -9.08
C LYS A 988 -6.37 12.61 -10.46
N ASN A 989 -6.08 11.30 -10.50
CA ASN A 989 -5.94 10.49 -11.71
C ASN A 989 -5.01 11.11 -12.77
N LEU A 990 -3.91 11.76 -12.37
CA LEU A 990 -2.97 12.35 -13.32
C LEU A 990 -2.20 11.25 -14.07
N THR A 991 -1.88 11.55 -15.32
CA THR A 991 -1.24 10.66 -16.30
C THR A 991 -0.17 11.42 -17.06
N GLU A 992 0.67 10.75 -17.85
CA GLU A 992 1.86 11.35 -18.49
C GLU A 992 1.58 12.64 -19.30
N LYS A 993 0.40 12.79 -19.93
CA LYS A 993 -0.06 14.04 -20.60
C LYS A 993 -0.16 15.26 -19.67
N HIS A 994 -0.38 15.03 -18.38
CA HIS A 994 -0.49 16.04 -17.33
C HIS A 994 0.88 16.46 -16.75
N ALA A 995 2.00 15.90 -17.24
CA ALA A 995 3.35 16.24 -16.81
C ALA A 995 3.84 17.60 -17.38
N GLN A 996 3.04 18.63 -17.12
CA GLN A 996 3.28 20.01 -17.58
C GLN A 996 3.81 20.86 -16.40
N HIS A 997 3.82 22.18 -16.55
CA HIS A 997 4.33 23.10 -15.54
C HIS A 997 3.28 24.11 -15.10
N ILE A 998 3.26 24.39 -13.79
CA ILE A 998 2.55 25.53 -13.19
C ILE A 998 3.49 26.73 -13.24
N TYR A 999 2.99 27.90 -13.62
CA TYR A 999 3.72 29.16 -13.53
C TYR A 999 3.24 29.94 -12.31
N VAL A 1000 4.16 30.40 -11.46
CA VAL A 1000 3.85 31.23 -10.28
C VAL A 1000 4.57 32.56 -10.40
N SER A 1001 3.81 33.66 -10.35
CA SER A 1001 4.35 35.03 -10.35
C SER A 1001 4.25 35.66 -8.97
N TYR A 1002 5.30 36.34 -8.53
CA TYR A 1002 5.36 37.00 -7.21
C TYR A 1002 6.42 38.11 -7.20
N ARG A 1003 6.28 39.07 -6.29
CA ARG A 1003 7.27 40.13 -6.04
C ARG A 1003 7.99 39.87 -4.71
N VAL A 1004 9.30 40.07 -4.66
CA VAL A 1004 10.09 40.05 -3.40
C VAL A 1004 10.82 41.39 -3.28
N PRO A 1005 10.56 42.21 -2.23
CA PRO A 1005 11.32 43.44 -2.02
C PRO A 1005 12.69 43.13 -1.42
N PHE A 1006 13.72 43.92 -1.73
CA PHE A 1006 15.08 43.70 -1.23
C PHE A 1006 15.15 43.60 0.32
N SER A 1007 14.32 44.38 1.01
CA SER A 1007 14.16 44.35 2.47
C SER A 1007 13.70 43.00 3.04
N ALA A 1008 13.04 42.14 2.25
CA ALA A 1008 12.66 40.80 2.68
C ALA A 1008 13.87 39.86 2.82
N HIS A 1009 14.84 39.93 1.91
CA HIS A 1009 16.05 39.11 2.00
C HIS A 1009 16.86 39.44 3.27
N LEU A 1010 16.95 40.72 3.63
CA LEU A 1010 17.66 41.20 4.82
C LEU A 1010 17.03 40.75 6.15
N LYS A 1011 15.78 40.28 6.18
CA LYS A 1011 15.11 39.84 7.42
C LYS A 1011 15.87 38.71 8.12
N LYS A 1012 16.39 37.73 7.36
CA LYS A 1012 17.04 36.55 7.94
C LYS A 1012 18.38 36.87 8.62
N PRO A 1013 19.33 37.57 7.98
CA PRO A 1013 20.52 38.07 8.67
C PRO A 1013 20.20 38.96 9.87
N LEU A 1014 19.20 39.85 9.75
CA LEU A 1014 18.82 40.76 10.84
C LEU A 1014 18.22 40.01 12.03
N ALA A 1015 17.38 39.00 11.81
CA ALA A 1015 16.82 38.17 12.88
C ALA A 1015 17.92 37.41 13.66
N VAL A 1016 18.89 36.85 12.94
CA VAL A 1016 20.06 36.19 13.55
C VAL A 1016 20.92 37.20 14.32
N ALA A 1017 21.20 38.37 13.74
CA ALA A 1017 21.96 39.43 14.39
C ALA A 1017 21.27 39.94 15.68
N VAL A 1018 19.95 40.15 15.65
CA VAL A 1018 19.16 40.54 16.83
C VAL A 1018 19.17 39.44 17.90
N ALA A 1019 19.09 38.16 17.51
CA ALA A 1019 19.19 37.05 18.45
C ALA A 1019 20.55 37.03 19.17
N PHE A 1020 21.67 37.08 18.44
CA PHE A 1020 23.01 37.16 19.05
C PHE A 1020 23.19 38.44 19.88
N PHE A 1021 22.76 39.60 19.38
CA PHE A 1021 22.85 40.87 20.10
C PHE A 1021 22.06 40.83 21.42
N SER A 1022 20.89 40.18 21.44
CA SER A 1022 20.08 40.01 22.67
C SER A 1022 20.81 39.18 23.73
N VAL A 1023 21.58 38.15 23.34
CA VAL A 1023 22.40 37.35 24.26
C VAL A 1023 23.56 38.18 24.83
N PHE A 1024 24.25 38.95 24.00
CA PHE A 1024 25.31 39.84 24.46
C PHE A 1024 24.77 40.97 25.36
N ALA A 1025 23.63 41.57 25.02
CA ALA A 1025 22.97 42.58 25.84
C ALA A 1025 22.53 42.00 27.19
N PHE A 1026 21.97 40.79 27.22
CA PHE A 1026 21.61 40.08 28.45
C PHE A 1026 22.84 39.75 29.32
N ALA A 1027 23.96 39.32 28.71
CA ALA A 1027 25.22 39.10 29.42
C ALA A 1027 25.81 40.42 30.00
N LEU A 1028 25.68 41.53 29.29
CA LEU A 1028 26.08 42.85 29.77
C LEU A 1028 25.21 43.35 30.92
N VAL A 1029 23.89 43.15 30.84
CA VAL A 1029 22.93 43.53 31.90
C VAL A 1029 23.13 42.66 33.16
N THR A 1030 23.19 41.34 33.02
CA THR A 1030 23.39 40.42 34.17
C THR A 1030 24.71 40.70 34.91
N ARG A 1031 25.80 41.04 34.20
CA ARG A 1031 27.06 41.49 34.81
C ARG A 1031 26.96 42.83 35.57
N ARG A 1032 25.89 43.62 35.35
CA ARG A 1032 25.63 44.89 36.05
C ARG A 1032 24.65 44.75 37.21
N VAL A 1033 23.94 43.63 37.36
CA VAL A 1033 23.04 43.38 38.49
C VAL A 1033 23.85 42.83 39.68
N ASP A 1034 24.01 43.63 40.72
CA ASP A 1034 24.60 43.16 41.98
C ASP A 1034 23.54 42.39 42.80
N LEU A 1035 23.77 41.09 43.00
CA LEU A 1035 22.90 40.18 43.73
C LEU A 1035 23.37 39.92 45.19
N ARG A 1036 24.29 40.74 45.71
CA ARG A 1036 24.80 40.61 47.08
C ARG A 1036 23.75 41.05 48.11
N ILE A 1037 23.33 40.12 48.97
CA ILE A 1037 22.36 40.35 50.05
C ILE A 1037 22.88 41.34 51.11
N HIS A 1038 24.20 41.40 51.31
CA HIS A 1038 24.86 42.43 52.10
C HIS A 1038 25.98 43.08 51.27
N LYS A 1039 25.96 44.41 51.22
CA LYS A 1039 27.15 45.19 50.84
C LYS A 1039 28.13 45.20 52.01
N LYS A 1040 29.38 44.87 51.72
CA LYS A 1040 30.56 45.32 52.48
C LYS A 1040 31.01 46.65 51.91
#